data_AF-A0A7W8PIX2-F1
#
_entry.id   AF-A0A7W8PIX2-F1
#
_cell.length_a   1.000
_cell.length_b   1.000
_cell.length_c   1.000
_cell.angle_alpha   90.00
_cell.angle_beta   90.00
_cell.angle_gamma   90.00
#
_symmetry.space_group_name_H-M   'P 1'
#
loop_
_entity.id
_entity.type
_entity.pdbx_description
1 polymer ?
#
loop_
_entity_poly.entity_id
_entity_poly.type
_entity_poly.pdbx_seq_one_letter_code
_entity_poly.pdbx_strand_id
1 'polypeptide(L)'
;MVKQGNNHFRYFVGIQSLAQIVTREDRVCVLNILGGESSDVTPVSHAFSGGNIVFGTAPGKRGQVLVTPAGDIPVYNNVREGLEAGHRFNCGVVYLPPSAARDGVAELIRVNPDLRKIFIITEKISVHDAREIRAMGQQAGIDIFGANGLGVADSWQRVRIGGALGGDDPGATLRRGSIAIFSNSGGFSTTIAQYLRMSGWGTTTVVSSGKDVYIHYAAPEFAFALANDARSKAAVLYCEPGGYYEADATFTKPVIACVVGRWKSRLTRAVGHAGAMAGGADDALAKERWFMEKFGVERLFTPDDPCCSAKGAVVTNIAHIPAALTAVMRANATMPDFEPEGSLSLKPWFGSDQGIELPDDLALPVVEAVAPYNEQITRANSQIGAIPPRQPLKDASGASQMDAKTQVSSLHGVSMLEAATRSLEENMCLALLREFGGANDTKLIDVAVGAAVNLHGTPELAAAQASREAGNAPNAVLAAAAAIVGPNRQRAAREAAALMIDGFATARLTDAFDETFDVNAVHTADTAALFCDEPDPEAQAMLGGLASRGVSSAIIRWLSCGPGHPRPEAVLAAITTTLAWGPLMRKRISRLTAESLPWWTKLFGTMIGASADASQHGPDGFCGFATEELLGERTLTEIAFAALLNLKPTVDDLFAFKTLVGLLLTNGPGAISAQGAKGAVSADGPESPERVQLNKALAGFLTHTGYTHGGNGYEGIAFLNEAFRSSGLEDPTDARHTVDLEALARRSVERYAQYKTRQKQLGSLDIAKLPGINHPVFKDKPVNHDPREVFIANLYEARGEYNAFHAFYRVLVQALFDAGVSRNVYCVNVDAVIAALLLKMLWQPLKRGEFSEADLETAAFTIFLYPRMLGCAAEIDDHLNRGRNMDTRTAASQCRFVA
;
A
#
# COMPACT_ATOMS: atom_id res chain seq x y z
N MET A 1 -27.88 -10.80 54.84
CA MET A 1 -28.81 -11.91 54.52
C MET A 1 -28.72 -12.13 53.01
N VAL A 2 -28.20 -13.28 52.55
CA VAL A 2 -28.09 -13.56 51.10
C VAL A 2 -29.51 -13.84 50.58
N LYS A 3 -29.96 -13.14 49.52
CA LYS A 3 -31.23 -13.47 48.88
C LYS A 3 -31.11 -14.86 48.26
N GLN A 4 -31.98 -15.79 48.64
CA GLN A 4 -32.01 -17.11 48.01
C GLN A 4 -32.60 -16.96 46.61
N GLY A 5 -31.84 -17.41 45.60
CA GLY A 5 -32.32 -17.52 44.22
C GLY A 5 -33.12 -18.81 44.04
N ASN A 6 -32.98 -19.46 42.89
CA ASN A 6 -33.52 -20.82 42.75
C ASN A 6 -32.76 -21.82 43.67
N ASN A 7 -33.42 -22.92 44.05
CA ASN A 7 -32.86 -23.94 44.97
C ASN A 7 -31.85 -24.90 44.29
N HIS A 8 -31.53 -24.71 43.00
CA HIS A 8 -30.65 -25.63 42.25
C HIS A 8 -29.17 -25.25 42.36
N PHE A 9 -28.87 -23.98 42.61
CA PHE A 9 -27.50 -23.49 42.76
C PHE A 9 -27.19 -23.12 44.21
N ARG A 10 -25.93 -23.31 44.63
CA ARG A 10 -25.44 -22.87 45.95
C ARG A 10 -25.30 -21.35 46.09
N TYR A 11 -25.62 -20.63 45.02
CA TYR A 11 -25.53 -19.19 44.85
C TYR A 11 -26.77 -18.70 44.10
N PHE A 12 -27.11 -17.42 44.24
CA PHE A 12 -28.20 -16.76 43.54
C PHE A 12 -28.06 -16.92 42.03
N VAL A 13 -29.12 -17.43 41.42
CA VAL A 13 -29.41 -17.42 39.99
C VAL A 13 -30.91 -17.10 39.87
N GLY A 14 -31.22 -15.94 39.31
CA GLY A 14 -32.60 -15.48 39.11
C GLY A 14 -33.22 -15.98 37.82
N ILE A 15 -32.40 -16.23 36.79
CA ILE A 15 -32.83 -16.77 35.50
C ILE A 15 -33.27 -18.23 35.64
N GLN A 16 -34.52 -18.50 35.28
CA GLN A 16 -35.10 -19.84 35.27
C GLN A 16 -35.20 -20.43 33.86
N SER A 17 -35.35 -19.58 32.84
CA SER A 17 -35.48 -19.97 31.43
C SER A 17 -34.72 -18.99 30.54
N LEU A 18 -34.18 -19.46 29.41
CA LEU A 18 -33.43 -18.58 28.48
C LEU A 18 -34.25 -17.38 28.00
N ALA A 19 -35.58 -17.53 27.92
CA ALA A 19 -36.51 -16.47 27.56
C ALA A 19 -36.52 -15.27 28.50
N GLN A 20 -35.93 -15.38 29.70
CA GLN A 20 -35.87 -14.32 30.72
C GLN A 20 -34.56 -13.53 30.68
N ILE A 21 -33.54 -14.01 29.96
CA ILE A 21 -32.22 -13.36 29.92
C ILE A 21 -32.35 -11.95 29.35
N VAL A 22 -33.00 -11.80 28.20
CA VAL A 22 -33.40 -10.51 27.65
C VAL A 22 -34.81 -10.54 27.10
N THR A 23 -35.58 -9.50 27.40
CA THR A 23 -36.98 -9.39 27.03
C THR A 23 -37.33 -7.99 26.52
N ARG A 24 -38.48 -7.85 25.86
CA ARG A 24 -38.97 -6.54 25.37
C ARG A 24 -39.33 -5.57 26.49
N GLU A 25 -39.61 -6.10 27.67
CA GLU A 25 -39.93 -5.34 28.88
C GLU A 25 -38.68 -4.77 29.56
N ASP A 26 -37.48 -5.24 29.20
CA ASP A 26 -36.25 -4.72 29.75
C ASP A 26 -36.09 -3.23 29.41
N ARG A 27 -35.77 -2.44 30.42
CA ARG A 27 -35.43 -1.02 30.31
C ARG A 27 -33.99 -0.85 30.76
N VAL A 28 -33.18 -0.23 29.91
CA VAL A 28 -31.71 -0.29 30.02
C VAL A 28 -31.10 1.07 30.35
N CYS A 29 -30.20 1.08 31.33
CA CYS A 29 -29.26 2.16 31.58
C CYS A 29 -27.87 1.76 31.07
N VAL A 30 -27.25 2.59 30.23
CA VAL A 30 -25.90 2.34 29.68
C VAL A 30 -24.87 3.25 30.37
N LEU A 31 -23.90 2.65 31.07
CA LEU A 31 -22.79 3.40 31.64
C LEU A 31 -21.73 3.69 30.57
N ASN A 32 -21.27 4.94 30.51
CA ASN A 32 -20.35 5.46 29.50
C ASN A 32 -20.92 5.49 28.07
N ILE A 33 -22.18 5.86 27.89
CA ILE A 33 -22.92 5.76 26.61
C ILE A 33 -22.28 6.52 25.42
N LEU A 34 -21.48 7.55 25.68
CA LEU A 34 -20.76 8.33 24.66
C LEU A 34 -19.30 7.89 24.46
N GLY A 35 -18.88 6.77 25.06
CA GLY A 35 -17.58 6.16 24.78
C GLY A 35 -17.56 5.54 23.39
N GLY A 36 -16.37 5.44 22.77
CA GLY A 36 -16.22 5.05 21.35
C GLY A 36 -16.99 3.80 20.95
N GLU A 37 -16.85 2.69 21.69
CA GLU A 37 -17.56 1.44 21.39
C GLU A 37 -19.07 1.55 21.63
N SER A 38 -19.48 2.14 22.75
CA SER A 38 -20.88 2.25 23.12
C SER A 38 -21.66 3.20 22.21
N SER A 39 -21.07 4.30 21.72
CA SER A 39 -21.76 5.24 20.85
C SER A 39 -22.11 4.63 19.49
N ASP A 40 -21.33 3.66 19.04
CA ASP A 40 -21.52 2.99 17.75
C ASP A 40 -22.51 1.83 17.87
N VAL A 41 -22.41 1.04 18.95
CA VAL A 41 -23.25 -0.17 19.15
C VAL A 41 -24.64 0.15 19.70
N THR A 42 -24.75 1.12 20.60
CA THR A 42 -25.99 1.45 21.32
C THR A 42 -27.14 1.84 20.37
N PRO A 43 -26.95 2.67 19.33
CA PRO A 43 -28.03 3.04 18.41
C PRO A 43 -28.65 1.83 17.71
N VAL A 44 -27.82 0.89 17.25
CA VAL A 44 -28.29 -0.34 16.58
C VAL A 44 -29.02 -1.24 17.58
N SER A 45 -28.48 -1.44 18.79
CA SER A 45 -29.13 -2.24 19.84
C SER A 45 -30.48 -1.66 20.25
N HIS A 46 -30.54 -0.33 20.40
CA HIS A 46 -31.74 0.41 20.76
C HIS A 46 -32.83 0.25 19.70
N ALA A 47 -32.48 0.45 18.42
CA ALA A 47 -33.41 0.32 17.31
C ALA A 47 -33.90 -1.12 17.13
N PHE A 48 -32.99 -2.10 17.17
CA PHE A 48 -33.35 -3.51 17.05
C PHE A 48 -34.31 -3.96 18.17
N SER A 49 -34.09 -3.46 19.38
CA SER A 49 -34.85 -3.81 20.59
C SER A 49 -36.11 -2.97 20.83
N GLY A 50 -36.52 -2.15 19.86
CA GLY A 50 -37.75 -1.35 19.97
C GLY A 50 -37.67 -0.21 20.98
N GLY A 51 -36.50 0.41 21.15
CA GLY A 51 -36.33 1.61 21.98
C GLY A 51 -36.13 1.34 23.47
N ASN A 52 -35.50 0.22 23.83
CA ASN A 52 -35.43 -0.26 25.23
C ASN A 52 -34.41 0.47 26.14
N ILE A 53 -33.54 1.31 25.60
CA ILE A 53 -32.55 2.08 26.37
C ILE A 53 -33.15 3.43 26.76
N VAL A 54 -33.29 3.66 28.07
CA VAL A 54 -34.03 4.81 28.59
C VAL A 54 -33.15 6.03 28.87
N PHE A 55 -31.88 5.81 29.24
CA PHE A 55 -30.86 6.84 29.36
C PHE A 55 -29.47 6.20 29.44
N GLY A 56 -28.43 7.02 29.33
CA GLY A 56 -27.07 6.61 29.66
C GLY A 56 -26.31 7.62 30.48
N THR A 57 -25.13 7.23 30.96
CA THR A 57 -24.25 8.10 31.74
C THR A 57 -22.96 8.41 30.99
N ALA A 58 -22.47 9.64 31.11
CA ALA A 58 -21.15 10.07 30.68
C ALA A 58 -20.71 11.26 31.56
N PRO A 59 -19.74 11.08 32.48
CA PRO A 59 -19.31 12.14 33.38
C PRO A 59 -18.88 13.42 32.64
N GLY A 60 -19.44 14.56 33.05
CA GLY A 60 -19.14 15.87 32.44
C GLY A 60 -19.90 16.15 31.13
N LYS A 61 -20.83 15.28 30.73
CA LYS A 61 -21.60 15.38 29.48
C LYS A 61 -23.12 15.42 29.69
N ARG A 62 -23.57 15.74 30.91
CA ARG A 62 -25.00 15.90 31.21
C ARG A 62 -25.68 16.87 30.23
N GLY A 63 -26.90 16.51 29.82
CA GLY A 63 -27.74 17.33 28.94
C GLY A 63 -27.49 17.09 27.45
N GLN A 64 -26.48 16.29 27.10
CA GLN A 64 -26.32 15.77 25.75
C GLN A 64 -27.29 14.62 25.48
N VAL A 65 -27.39 14.23 24.22
CA VAL A 65 -28.16 13.08 23.76
C VAL A 65 -27.30 12.21 22.85
N LEU A 66 -27.55 10.91 22.84
CA LEU A 66 -27.09 10.01 21.79
C LEU A 66 -28.22 9.85 20.77
N VAL A 67 -27.98 10.29 19.53
CA VAL A 67 -28.96 10.22 18.44
C VAL A 67 -29.09 8.78 17.94
N THR A 68 -30.31 8.29 17.77
CA THR A 68 -30.56 6.95 17.24
C THR A 68 -31.77 6.92 16.30
N PRO A 69 -31.89 5.90 15.43
CA PRO A 69 -33.06 5.75 14.55
C PRO A 69 -34.40 5.56 15.28
N ALA A 70 -34.39 5.15 16.57
CA ALA A 70 -35.61 4.90 17.34
C ALA A 70 -35.91 5.99 18.40
N GLY A 71 -35.16 7.09 18.38
CA GLY A 71 -35.30 8.21 19.29
C GLY A 71 -33.99 8.55 20.02
N ASP A 72 -33.86 9.82 20.41
CA ASP A 72 -32.68 10.30 21.13
C ASP A 72 -32.66 9.77 22.57
N ILE A 73 -31.48 9.30 23.00
CA ILE A 73 -31.28 8.78 24.35
C ILE A 73 -30.63 9.88 25.22
N PRO A 74 -31.24 10.30 26.34
CA PRO A 74 -30.69 11.35 27.19
C PRO A 74 -29.44 10.88 27.97
N VAL A 75 -28.50 11.81 28.17
CA VAL A 75 -27.23 11.56 28.85
C VAL A 75 -27.12 12.36 30.16
N TYR A 76 -26.75 11.67 31.24
CA TYR A 76 -26.56 12.22 32.59
C TYR A 76 -25.11 12.01 33.07
N ASN A 77 -24.71 12.68 34.16
CA ASN A 77 -23.36 12.45 34.71
C ASN A 77 -23.24 11.09 35.42
N ASN A 78 -24.32 10.62 36.04
CA ASN A 78 -24.36 9.42 36.89
C ASN A 78 -25.77 8.81 36.90
N VAL A 79 -25.93 7.62 37.46
CA VAL A 79 -27.19 6.85 37.44
C VAL A 79 -28.27 7.54 38.28
N ARG A 80 -27.87 8.15 39.39
CA ARG A 80 -28.79 8.85 40.31
C ARG A 80 -29.51 10.00 39.61
N GLU A 81 -28.79 10.84 38.87
CA GLU A 81 -29.38 11.94 38.12
C GLU A 81 -30.45 11.44 37.12
N GLY A 82 -30.21 10.32 36.44
CA GLY A 82 -31.20 9.73 35.52
C GLY A 82 -32.47 9.27 36.25
N LEU A 83 -32.33 8.67 37.44
CA LEU A 83 -33.47 8.26 38.27
C LEU A 83 -34.25 9.47 38.82
N GLU A 84 -33.56 10.53 39.23
CA GLU A 84 -34.14 11.81 39.69
C GLU A 84 -34.88 12.53 38.57
N ALA A 85 -34.42 12.40 37.32
CA ALA A 85 -35.11 12.90 36.12
C ALA A 85 -36.34 12.05 35.73
N GLY A 86 -36.70 11.03 36.53
CA GLY A 86 -37.92 10.24 36.36
C GLY A 86 -37.74 8.94 35.58
N HIS A 87 -36.54 8.64 35.08
CA HIS A 87 -36.30 7.39 34.35
C HIS A 87 -36.35 6.18 35.30
N ARG A 88 -36.77 5.03 34.80
CA ARG A 88 -36.79 3.75 35.51
C ARG A 88 -36.23 2.66 34.62
N PHE A 89 -35.43 1.77 35.20
CA PHE A 89 -34.74 0.72 34.46
C PHE A 89 -34.53 -0.52 35.33
N ASN A 90 -34.49 -1.69 34.71
CA ASN A 90 -34.25 -2.98 35.38
C ASN A 90 -32.94 -3.65 34.94
N CYS A 91 -32.27 -3.10 33.92
CA CYS A 91 -31.03 -3.63 33.34
C CYS A 91 -29.93 -2.56 33.27
N GLY A 92 -28.74 -2.88 33.77
CA GLY A 92 -27.54 -2.05 33.60
C GLY A 92 -26.60 -2.63 32.55
N VAL A 93 -26.01 -1.80 31.69
CA VAL A 93 -24.96 -2.20 30.74
C VAL A 93 -23.70 -1.40 31.01
N VAL A 94 -22.56 -2.08 31.14
CA VAL A 94 -21.30 -1.48 31.58
C VAL A 94 -20.27 -1.44 30.43
N TYR A 95 -20.02 -0.23 29.92
CA TYR A 95 -18.94 0.11 28.97
C TYR A 95 -17.86 0.98 29.61
N LEU A 96 -17.45 0.64 30.83
CA LEU A 96 -16.42 1.38 31.57
C LEU A 96 -15.05 0.72 31.38
N PRO A 97 -13.94 1.45 31.52
CA PRO A 97 -12.62 0.82 31.56
C PRO A 97 -12.51 -0.18 32.74
N PRO A 98 -11.61 -1.18 32.67
CA PRO A 98 -11.57 -2.28 33.64
C PRO A 98 -11.44 -1.81 35.09
N SER A 99 -10.64 -0.76 35.33
CA SER A 99 -10.44 -0.16 36.65
C SER A 99 -11.67 0.53 37.23
N ALA A 100 -12.70 0.81 36.43
CA ALA A 100 -13.92 1.51 36.84
C ALA A 100 -15.17 0.61 36.79
N ALA A 101 -15.09 -0.57 36.17
CA ALA A 101 -16.24 -1.46 35.98
C ALA A 101 -16.89 -1.88 37.31
N ARG A 102 -16.08 -2.21 38.33
CA ARG A 102 -16.58 -2.57 39.67
C ARG A 102 -17.39 -1.45 40.31
N ASP A 103 -16.86 -0.24 40.27
CA ASP A 103 -17.50 0.91 40.93
C ASP A 103 -18.78 1.32 40.19
N GLY A 104 -18.82 1.19 38.86
CA GLY A 104 -20.05 1.34 38.08
C GLY A 104 -21.12 0.29 38.43
N VAL A 105 -20.73 -0.97 38.63
CA VAL A 105 -21.63 -2.02 39.13
C VAL A 105 -22.14 -1.68 40.53
N ALA A 106 -21.26 -1.23 41.42
CA ALA A 106 -21.62 -0.84 42.78
C ALA A 106 -22.62 0.33 42.79
N GLU A 107 -22.43 1.33 41.92
CA GLU A 107 -23.38 2.43 41.74
C GLU A 107 -24.76 1.90 41.32
N LEU A 108 -24.82 1.14 40.22
CA LEU A 108 -26.05 0.56 39.69
C LEU A 108 -26.86 -0.16 40.79
N ILE A 109 -26.19 -1.03 41.56
CA ILE A 109 -26.82 -1.81 42.63
C ILE A 109 -27.27 -0.93 43.80
N ARG A 110 -26.47 0.06 44.19
CA ARG A 110 -26.73 0.86 45.38
C ARG A 110 -27.86 1.87 45.19
N VAL A 111 -28.00 2.43 43.98
CA VAL A 111 -28.93 3.53 43.73
C VAL A 111 -30.25 3.10 43.08
N ASN A 112 -30.30 1.92 42.45
CA ASN A 112 -31.50 1.42 41.77
C ASN A 112 -32.04 0.12 42.42
N PRO A 113 -33.12 0.18 43.22
CA PRO A 113 -33.74 -1.01 43.80
C PRO A 113 -34.48 -1.90 42.78
N ASP A 114 -34.79 -1.37 41.59
CA ASP A 114 -35.51 -2.08 40.52
C ASP A 114 -34.57 -2.90 39.62
N LEU A 115 -33.26 -2.81 39.84
CA LEU A 115 -32.25 -3.54 39.08
C LEU A 115 -32.43 -5.05 39.25
N ARG A 116 -32.33 -5.78 38.14
CA ARG A 116 -32.44 -7.25 38.08
C ARG A 116 -31.27 -7.90 37.37
N LYS A 117 -30.74 -7.24 36.33
CA LYS A 117 -29.71 -7.78 35.44
C LYS A 117 -28.61 -6.75 35.18
N ILE A 118 -27.37 -7.21 35.10
CA ILE A 118 -26.22 -6.39 34.68
C ILE A 118 -25.45 -7.12 33.59
N PHE A 119 -25.14 -6.42 32.50
CA PHE A 119 -24.33 -6.90 31.39
C PHE A 119 -23.01 -6.13 31.33
N ILE A 120 -21.90 -6.85 31.45
CA ILE A 120 -20.57 -6.25 31.47
C ILE A 120 -19.86 -6.60 30.15
N ILE A 121 -19.56 -5.58 29.35
CA ILE A 121 -18.91 -5.76 28.04
C ILE A 121 -17.39 -5.65 28.16
N THR A 122 -16.95 -4.78 29.06
CA THR A 122 -15.55 -4.56 29.47
C THR A 122 -14.74 -5.84 29.53
N GLU A 123 -13.58 -5.88 28.87
CA GLU A 123 -12.64 -7.00 28.95
C GLU A 123 -11.58 -6.78 30.04
N LYS A 124 -10.85 -7.85 30.42
CA LYS A 124 -9.69 -7.78 31.33
C LYS A 124 -10.04 -7.26 32.72
N ILE A 125 -11.20 -7.64 33.25
CA ILE A 125 -11.54 -7.35 34.63
C ILE A 125 -10.63 -8.17 35.54
N SER A 126 -10.09 -7.52 36.59
CA SER A 126 -9.22 -8.20 37.53
C SER A 126 -10.00 -9.29 38.28
N VAL A 127 -9.31 -10.38 38.67
CA VAL A 127 -9.92 -11.45 39.47
C VAL A 127 -10.52 -10.91 40.77
N HIS A 128 -9.85 -9.94 41.39
CA HIS A 128 -10.34 -9.26 42.59
C HIS A 128 -11.70 -8.61 42.33
N ASP A 129 -11.79 -7.77 41.30
CA ASP A 129 -13.00 -7.02 41.00
C ASP A 129 -14.14 -7.93 40.55
N ALA A 130 -13.85 -8.96 39.76
CA ALA A 130 -14.84 -9.94 39.35
C ALA A 130 -15.46 -10.68 40.56
N ARG A 131 -14.66 -11.00 41.59
CA ARG A 131 -15.15 -11.63 42.82
C ARG A 131 -16.06 -10.68 43.61
N GLU A 132 -15.69 -9.40 43.71
CA GLU A 132 -16.52 -8.39 44.39
C GLU A 132 -17.82 -8.12 43.63
N ILE A 133 -17.76 -7.99 42.30
CA ILE A 133 -18.92 -7.87 41.41
C ILE A 133 -19.88 -9.04 41.64
N ARG A 134 -19.37 -10.28 41.63
CA ARG A 134 -20.18 -11.47 41.91
C ARG A 134 -20.80 -11.39 43.30
N ALA A 135 -20.03 -11.07 44.35
CA ALA A 135 -20.53 -10.99 45.71
C ALA A 135 -21.64 -9.92 45.87
N MET A 136 -21.49 -8.76 45.23
CA MET A 136 -22.51 -7.70 45.24
C MET A 136 -23.81 -8.16 44.58
N GLY A 137 -23.75 -8.76 43.38
CA GLY A 137 -24.94 -9.28 42.70
C GLY A 137 -25.64 -10.38 43.51
N GLN A 138 -24.87 -11.26 44.14
CA GLN A 138 -25.38 -12.33 45.00
C GLN A 138 -26.14 -11.80 46.22
N GLN A 139 -25.60 -10.77 46.88
CA GLN A 139 -26.27 -10.15 48.03
C GLN A 139 -27.53 -9.38 47.61
N ALA A 140 -27.49 -8.71 46.45
CA ALA A 140 -28.60 -7.91 45.94
C ALA A 140 -29.70 -8.72 45.26
N GLY A 141 -29.40 -9.96 44.85
CA GLY A 141 -30.27 -10.80 44.03
C GLY A 141 -30.36 -10.31 42.59
N ILE A 142 -29.21 -10.07 41.97
CA ILE A 142 -29.05 -9.54 40.62
C ILE A 142 -28.21 -10.51 39.79
N ASP A 143 -28.70 -10.88 38.62
CA ASP A 143 -27.96 -11.71 37.67
C ASP A 143 -26.92 -10.88 36.91
N ILE A 144 -25.71 -11.43 36.74
CA ILE A 144 -24.59 -10.77 36.09
C ILE A 144 -24.14 -11.60 34.89
N PHE A 145 -23.98 -10.94 33.75
CA PHE A 145 -23.52 -11.51 32.49
C PHE A 145 -22.22 -10.83 32.02
N GLY A 146 -21.40 -11.57 31.27
CA GLY A 146 -20.01 -11.19 30.99
C GLY A 146 -19.10 -11.51 32.18
N ALA A 147 -17.98 -10.83 32.38
CA ALA A 147 -17.39 -9.76 31.56
C ALA A 147 -16.78 -10.30 30.24
N ASN A 148 -16.14 -9.45 29.43
CA ASN A 148 -15.40 -9.86 28.24
C ASN A 148 -16.26 -10.59 27.18
N GLY A 149 -17.47 -10.08 26.91
CA GLY A 149 -18.39 -10.68 25.95
C GLY A 149 -19.07 -9.63 25.08
N LEU A 150 -19.62 -10.04 23.93
CA LEU A 150 -20.41 -9.16 23.06
C LEU A 150 -21.88 -9.00 23.51
N GLY A 151 -22.19 -9.36 24.75
CA GLY A 151 -23.53 -9.26 25.32
C GLY A 151 -24.43 -10.46 24.98
N VAL A 152 -25.72 -10.20 24.90
CA VAL A 152 -26.75 -11.23 24.75
C VAL A 152 -27.84 -10.77 23.78
N ALA A 153 -28.48 -11.72 23.11
CA ALA A 153 -29.60 -11.43 22.23
C ALA A 153 -30.66 -12.52 22.28
N ASP A 154 -31.91 -12.12 22.02
CA ASP A 154 -33.03 -13.03 21.80
C ASP A 154 -33.65 -12.74 20.43
N SER A 155 -33.55 -13.72 19.54
CA SER A 155 -33.97 -13.65 18.13
C SER A 155 -35.48 -13.68 17.96
N TRP A 156 -36.21 -14.25 18.93
CA TRP A 156 -37.68 -14.30 18.92
C TRP A 156 -38.28 -12.96 19.31
N GLN A 157 -37.76 -12.39 20.40
CA GLN A 157 -38.20 -11.10 20.90
C GLN A 157 -37.60 -9.94 20.13
N ARG A 158 -36.55 -10.18 19.32
CA ARG A 158 -35.74 -9.16 18.65
C ARG A 158 -35.19 -8.17 19.65
N VAL A 159 -34.47 -8.68 20.65
CA VAL A 159 -33.84 -7.86 21.69
C VAL A 159 -32.34 -8.15 21.70
N ARG A 160 -31.53 -7.10 21.75
CA ARG A 160 -30.07 -7.16 21.86
C ARG A 160 -29.62 -6.21 22.96
N ILE A 161 -28.93 -6.73 23.97
CA ILE A 161 -28.42 -5.93 25.10
C ILE A 161 -26.93 -6.19 25.25
N GLY A 162 -26.17 -5.10 25.37
CA GLY A 162 -24.71 -5.16 25.44
C GLY A 162 -24.06 -4.86 24.10
N GLY A 163 -23.16 -5.74 23.66
CA GLY A 163 -22.29 -5.58 22.50
C GLY A 163 -22.94 -5.87 21.14
N ALA A 164 -22.09 -5.96 20.12
CA ALA A 164 -22.47 -5.99 18.70
C ALA A 164 -22.86 -7.39 18.17
N LEU A 165 -23.56 -8.21 18.95
CA LEU A 165 -24.07 -9.50 18.44
C LEU A 165 -24.93 -9.29 17.19
N GLY A 166 -24.64 -10.04 16.13
CA GLY A 166 -25.33 -9.89 14.84
C GLY A 166 -24.86 -8.73 13.96
N GLY A 167 -23.86 -7.94 14.37
CA GLY A 167 -23.32 -6.84 13.58
C GLY A 167 -24.25 -5.62 13.51
N ASP A 168 -24.13 -4.85 12.42
CA ASP A 168 -24.90 -3.61 12.20
C ASP A 168 -26.34 -3.87 11.73
N ASP A 169 -26.60 -5.04 11.15
CA ASP A 169 -27.94 -5.57 10.89
C ASP A 169 -28.15 -6.89 11.65
N PRO A 170 -28.55 -6.81 12.94
CA PRO A 170 -28.76 -8.00 13.75
C PRO A 170 -29.85 -8.90 13.17
N GLY A 171 -30.83 -8.35 12.43
CA GLY A 171 -31.93 -9.12 11.85
C GLY A 171 -31.48 -10.12 10.78
N ALA A 172 -30.40 -9.81 10.06
CA ALA A 172 -29.84 -10.70 9.05
C ALA A 172 -29.19 -11.96 9.66
N THR A 173 -28.64 -11.87 10.86
CA THR A 173 -27.92 -12.99 11.51
C THR A 173 -28.77 -13.67 12.59
N LEU A 174 -29.46 -12.90 13.43
CA LEU A 174 -30.27 -13.37 14.55
C LEU A 174 -31.69 -13.74 14.10
N ARG A 175 -31.77 -14.67 13.14
CA ARG A 175 -33.04 -15.16 12.62
C ARG A 175 -33.72 -16.07 13.64
N ARG A 176 -35.01 -15.86 13.87
CA ARG A 176 -35.85 -16.70 14.73
C ARG A 176 -35.78 -18.18 14.29
N GLY A 177 -35.44 -19.08 15.21
CA GLY A 177 -35.50 -20.54 15.03
C GLY A 177 -35.48 -21.28 16.37
N SER A 178 -34.85 -22.45 16.43
CA SER A 178 -34.94 -23.35 17.59
C SER A 178 -33.63 -23.61 18.34
N ILE A 179 -32.53 -22.96 17.97
CA ILE A 179 -31.19 -23.24 18.52
C ILE A 179 -30.69 -22.15 19.46
N ALA A 180 -30.35 -22.51 20.70
CA ALA A 180 -29.66 -21.60 21.61
C ALA A 180 -28.14 -21.62 21.39
N ILE A 181 -27.45 -20.51 21.62
CA ILE A 181 -25.98 -20.43 21.51
C ILE A 181 -25.42 -19.93 22.83
N PHE A 182 -24.44 -20.65 23.37
CA PHE A 182 -23.62 -20.21 24.49
C PHE A 182 -22.15 -20.25 24.08
N SER A 183 -21.48 -19.10 24.08
CA SER A 183 -20.11 -19.00 23.57
C SER A 183 -19.22 -18.23 24.53
N ASN A 184 -18.00 -18.72 24.72
CA ASN A 184 -16.94 -17.95 25.39
C ASN A 184 -16.37 -16.81 24.51
N SER A 185 -16.54 -16.89 23.19
CA SER A 185 -16.07 -15.86 22.25
C SER A 185 -17.24 -15.06 21.70
N GLY A 186 -17.18 -13.74 21.83
CA GLY A 186 -18.19 -12.86 21.25
C GLY A 186 -18.27 -12.92 19.73
N GLY A 187 -17.13 -12.86 19.04
CA GLY A 187 -17.11 -12.92 17.57
C GLY A 187 -17.72 -14.22 17.04
N PHE A 188 -17.37 -15.35 17.63
CA PHE A 188 -17.92 -16.65 17.21
C PHE A 188 -19.40 -16.83 17.55
N SER A 189 -19.97 -16.12 18.53
CA SER A 189 -21.43 -16.12 18.73
C SER A 189 -22.17 -15.69 17.46
N THR A 190 -21.70 -14.63 16.80
CA THR A 190 -22.28 -14.12 15.55
C THR A 190 -22.00 -15.06 14.38
N THR A 191 -20.75 -15.53 14.23
CA THR A 191 -20.38 -16.43 13.13
C THR A 191 -21.13 -17.75 13.18
N ILE A 192 -21.30 -18.35 14.36
CA ILE A 192 -22.04 -19.60 14.53
C ILE A 192 -23.50 -19.41 14.16
N ALA A 193 -24.15 -18.32 14.60
CA ALA A 193 -25.52 -18.00 14.21
C ALA A 193 -25.67 -17.90 12.68
N GLN A 194 -24.70 -17.27 12.00
CA GLN A 194 -24.68 -17.20 10.54
C GLN A 194 -24.51 -18.57 9.88
N TYR A 195 -23.62 -19.41 10.40
CA TYR A 195 -23.38 -20.76 9.85
C TYR A 195 -24.61 -21.67 10.01
N LEU A 196 -25.27 -21.59 11.16
CA LEU A 196 -26.53 -22.29 11.41
C LEU A 196 -27.61 -21.85 10.43
N ARG A 197 -27.76 -20.54 10.22
CA ARG A 197 -28.71 -19.97 9.26
C ARG A 197 -28.47 -20.51 7.86
N MET A 198 -27.22 -20.59 7.40
CA MET A 198 -26.90 -21.12 6.07
C MET A 198 -27.37 -22.57 5.89
N SER A 199 -27.48 -23.34 6.97
CA SER A 199 -27.96 -24.73 6.96
C SER A 199 -29.42 -24.90 7.41
N GLY A 200 -30.21 -23.82 7.46
CA GLY A 200 -31.64 -23.89 7.76
C GLY A 200 -32.01 -23.81 9.25
N TRP A 201 -31.05 -23.52 10.14
CA TRP A 201 -31.27 -23.45 11.59
C TRP A 201 -31.25 -22.01 12.07
N GLY A 202 -32.33 -21.56 12.71
CA GLY A 202 -32.39 -20.25 13.35
C GLY A 202 -32.05 -20.31 14.83
N THR A 203 -31.91 -19.14 15.45
CA THR A 203 -31.53 -19.01 16.85
C THR A 203 -32.70 -18.64 17.75
N THR A 204 -32.62 -19.01 19.03
CA THR A 204 -33.49 -18.53 20.12
C THR A 204 -32.78 -17.44 20.91
N THR A 205 -31.93 -17.83 21.85
CA THR A 205 -31.15 -16.94 22.70
C THR A 205 -29.66 -17.19 22.45
N VAL A 206 -28.93 -16.11 22.20
CA VAL A 206 -27.49 -16.11 21.96
C VAL A 206 -26.81 -15.41 23.13
N VAL A 207 -25.97 -16.15 23.86
CA VAL A 207 -25.24 -15.65 25.02
C VAL A 207 -23.74 -15.65 24.71
N SER A 208 -23.15 -14.46 24.64
CA SER A 208 -21.71 -14.30 24.74
C SER A 208 -21.35 -14.22 26.23
N SER A 209 -20.90 -15.34 26.78
CA SER A 209 -20.50 -15.44 28.19
C SER A 209 -19.20 -14.71 28.50
N GLY A 210 -18.35 -14.57 27.47
CA GLY A 210 -16.98 -14.10 27.58
C GLY A 210 -16.00 -15.12 28.12
N LYS A 211 -14.73 -14.72 28.23
CA LYS A 211 -13.63 -15.58 28.70
C LYS A 211 -12.70 -14.86 29.67
N ASP A 212 -13.27 -14.30 30.72
CA ASP A 212 -12.49 -13.90 31.90
C ASP A 212 -12.29 -15.09 32.86
N VAL A 213 -11.36 -14.95 33.81
CA VAL A 213 -11.06 -16.00 34.81
C VAL A 213 -12.29 -16.40 35.62
N TYR A 214 -13.18 -15.44 35.90
CA TYR A 214 -14.45 -15.64 36.56
C TYR A 214 -15.60 -15.41 35.58
N ILE A 215 -16.35 -16.47 35.25
CA ILE A 215 -17.55 -16.38 34.42
C ILE A 215 -18.76 -16.15 35.33
N HIS A 216 -19.49 -15.05 35.13
CA HIS A 216 -20.63 -14.71 35.98
C HIS A 216 -21.90 -15.52 35.66
N TYR A 217 -22.12 -15.88 34.40
CA TYR A 217 -23.22 -16.76 33.98
C TYR A 217 -22.62 -17.90 33.16
N ALA A 218 -22.43 -19.06 33.78
CA ALA A 218 -21.63 -20.15 33.22
C ALA A 218 -22.50 -21.25 32.59
N ALA A 219 -21.83 -22.30 32.09
CA ALA A 219 -22.47 -23.41 31.40
C ALA A 219 -23.53 -24.15 32.23
N PRO A 220 -23.39 -24.36 33.56
CA PRO A 220 -24.42 -25.01 34.36
C PRO A 220 -25.72 -24.19 34.45
N GLU A 221 -25.64 -22.87 34.64
CA GLU A 221 -26.80 -21.97 34.65
C GLU A 221 -27.47 -21.95 33.28
N PHE A 222 -26.68 -21.89 32.20
CA PHE A 222 -27.20 -21.98 30.84
C PHE A 222 -27.90 -23.32 30.59
N ALA A 223 -27.31 -24.45 31.00
CA ALA A 223 -27.90 -25.78 30.81
C ALA A 223 -29.24 -25.92 31.55
N PHE A 224 -29.32 -25.40 32.77
CA PHE A 224 -30.56 -25.33 33.54
C PHE A 224 -31.62 -24.47 32.84
N ALA A 225 -31.27 -23.25 32.44
CA ALA A 225 -32.20 -22.35 31.76
C ALA A 225 -32.63 -22.89 30.38
N LEU A 226 -31.75 -23.60 29.66
CA LEU A 226 -32.03 -24.27 28.40
C LEU A 226 -33.07 -25.37 28.57
N ALA A 227 -32.97 -26.17 29.63
CA ALA A 227 -33.95 -27.23 29.94
C ALA A 227 -35.37 -26.65 30.05
N ASN A 228 -35.50 -25.46 30.63
CA ASN A 228 -36.77 -24.79 30.90
C ASN A 228 -37.24 -23.85 29.76
N ASP A 229 -36.50 -23.70 28.66
CA ASP A 229 -36.94 -22.89 27.52
C ASP A 229 -37.62 -23.74 26.46
N ALA A 230 -38.96 -23.71 26.41
CA ALA A 230 -39.74 -24.47 25.44
C ALA A 230 -39.45 -24.10 23.97
N ARG A 231 -38.88 -22.90 23.70
CA ARG A 231 -38.55 -22.45 22.35
C ARG A 231 -37.29 -23.12 21.80
N SER A 232 -36.37 -23.47 22.70
CA SER A 232 -35.06 -24.03 22.37
C SER A 232 -35.11 -25.55 22.34
N LYS A 233 -34.88 -26.14 21.15
CA LYS A 233 -34.84 -27.59 20.95
C LYS A 233 -33.46 -28.20 21.16
N ALA A 234 -32.41 -27.45 20.84
CA ALA A 234 -31.01 -27.83 21.05
C ALA A 234 -30.15 -26.58 21.31
N ALA A 235 -28.88 -26.79 21.67
CA ALA A 235 -27.92 -25.70 21.82
C ALA A 235 -26.56 -25.99 21.19
N VAL A 236 -25.84 -24.91 20.86
CA VAL A 236 -24.44 -24.94 20.50
C VAL A 236 -23.62 -24.28 21.60
N LEU A 237 -22.60 -24.99 22.07
CA LEU A 237 -21.63 -24.50 23.05
C LEU A 237 -20.28 -24.30 22.36
N TYR A 238 -19.76 -23.07 22.39
CA TYR A 238 -18.38 -22.79 21.96
C TYR A 238 -17.48 -22.62 23.18
N CYS A 239 -16.53 -23.53 23.33
CA CYS A 239 -15.74 -23.70 24.53
C CYS A 239 -14.25 -23.50 24.24
N GLU A 240 -13.61 -22.67 25.07
CA GLU A 240 -12.16 -22.48 25.06
C GLU A 240 -11.48 -23.15 26.27
N PRO A 241 -10.19 -23.52 26.17
CA PRO A 241 -9.42 -24.08 27.28
C PRO A 241 -9.44 -23.21 28.55
N GLY A 242 -9.27 -23.86 29.72
CA GLY A 242 -9.25 -23.22 31.03
C GLY A 242 -10.64 -23.20 31.70
N GLY A 243 -10.68 -23.49 33.01
CA GLY A 243 -11.89 -23.53 33.83
C GLY A 243 -12.66 -24.87 33.75
N TYR A 244 -13.36 -25.21 34.83
CA TYR A 244 -14.07 -26.48 35.02
C TYR A 244 -15.59 -26.38 34.88
N TYR A 245 -16.14 -25.19 34.64
CA TYR A 245 -17.59 -24.95 34.68
C TYR A 245 -18.36 -25.74 33.62
N GLU A 246 -17.78 -26.09 32.48
CA GLU A 246 -18.41 -26.97 31.48
C GLU A 246 -18.50 -28.44 31.93
N ALA A 247 -17.58 -28.88 32.80
CA ALA A 247 -17.62 -30.22 33.37
C ALA A 247 -18.84 -30.41 34.28
N ASP A 248 -19.22 -29.36 35.01
CA ASP A 248 -20.36 -29.36 35.95
C ASP A 248 -21.72 -29.22 35.24
N ALA A 249 -21.75 -28.89 33.94
CA ALA A 249 -22.98 -28.70 33.20
C ALA A 249 -23.70 -30.04 32.94
N THR A 250 -25.01 -30.07 33.21
CA THR A 250 -25.89 -31.22 32.96
C THR A 250 -26.94 -30.84 31.93
N PHE A 251 -26.84 -31.41 30.72
CA PHE A 251 -27.75 -31.12 29.61
C PHE A 251 -28.87 -32.16 29.51
N THR A 252 -30.12 -31.70 29.45
CA THR A 252 -31.30 -32.54 29.22
C THR A 252 -31.83 -32.42 27.78
N LYS A 253 -31.28 -31.49 27.00
CA LYS A 253 -31.56 -31.28 25.58
C LYS A 253 -30.30 -31.52 24.75
N PRO A 254 -30.43 -31.83 23.45
CA PRO A 254 -29.28 -32.07 22.58
C PRO A 254 -28.33 -30.87 22.51
N VAL A 255 -27.02 -31.14 22.53
CA VAL A 255 -25.97 -30.11 22.47
C VAL A 255 -24.87 -30.44 21.47
N ILE A 256 -24.43 -29.43 20.72
CA ILE A 256 -23.19 -29.49 19.94
C ILE A 256 -22.11 -28.71 20.69
N ALA A 257 -21.08 -29.41 21.17
CA ALA A 257 -19.94 -28.77 21.82
C ALA A 257 -18.80 -28.58 20.81
N CYS A 258 -18.43 -27.32 20.54
CA CYS A 258 -17.26 -26.96 19.76
C CYS A 258 -16.12 -26.60 20.70
N VAL A 259 -15.13 -27.49 20.82
CA VAL A 259 -13.96 -27.29 21.68
C VAL A 259 -12.76 -26.93 20.81
N VAL A 260 -12.24 -25.72 20.98
CA VAL A 260 -11.12 -25.21 20.18
C VAL A 260 -9.83 -25.11 21.01
N GLY A 261 -8.73 -24.73 20.35
CA GLY A 261 -7.51 -24.33 21.07
C GLY A 261 -6.52 -25.45 21.36
N ARG A 262 -6.61 -26.62 20.71
CA ARG A 262 -5.61 -27.71 20.80
C ARG A 262 -4.17 -27.23 20.59
N TRP A 263 -3.96 -26.29 19.66
CA TRP A 263 -2.64 -25.71 19.34
C TRP A 263 -2.00 -24.95 20.52
N LYS A 264 -2.78 -24.48 21.50
CA LYS A 264 -2.27 -23.75 22.67
C LYS A 264 -1.36 -24.62 23.54
N SER A 265 -1.53 -25.94 23.53
CA SER A 265 -0.62 -26.89 24.21
C SER A 265 0.82 -26.87 23.69
N ARG A 266 1.06 -26.28 22.50
CA ARG A 266 2.39 -26.19 21.86
C ARG A 266 3.08 -24.83 22.03
N LEU A 267 2.49 -23.91 22.79
CA LEU A 267 3.00 -22.55 22.95
C LEU A 267 3.55 -22.29 24.35
N THR A 268 4.69 -21.60 24.40
CA THR A 268 5.34 -21.14 25.64
C THR A 268 4.90 -19.74 26.06
N ARG A 269 4.10 -19.04 25.25
CA ARG A 269 3.57 -17.68 25.52
C ARG A 269 2.04 -17.66 25.45
N ALA A 270 1.43 -16.90 26.37
CA ALA A 270 0.00 -16.62 26.38
C ALA A 270 -0.45 -15.88 25.10
N VAL A 271 -1.50 -16.40 24.46
CA VAL A 271 -2.11 -15.84 23.24
C VAL A 271 -3.62 -15.68 23.45
N GLY A 272 -4.10 -14.44 23.40
CA GLY A 272 -5.52 -14.10 23.59
C GLY A 272 -6.06 -14.42 25.00
N HIS A 273 -7.40 -14.48 25.11
CA HIS A 273 -8.12 -14.58 26.40
C HIS A 273 -7.84 -15.85 27.20
N ALA A 274 -7.39 -16.95 26.59
CA ALA A 274 -7.19 -18.23 27.28
C ALA A 274 -5.76 -18.45 27.84
N GLY A 275 -4.89 -17.43 27.81
CA GLY A 275 -3.48 -17.58 28.14
C GLY A 275 -3.11 -17.64 29.62
N ALA A 276 -4.05 -17.37 30.54
CA ALA A 276 -3.73 -17.25 31.97
C ALA A 276 -4.12 -18.46 32.84
N MET A 277 -4.83 -19.47 32.31
CA MET A 277 -5.56 -20.45 33.14
C MET A 277 -5.38 -21.92 32.75
N ALA A 278 -4.92 -22.25 31.55
CA ALA A 278 -4.75 -23.65 31.15
C ALA A 278 -3.44 -24.21 31.75
N GLY A 279 -3.58 -25.10 32.72
CA GLY A 279 -2.46 -25.67 33.47
C GLY A 279 -2.93 -26.82 34.33
N GLY A 280 -3.49 -27.87 33.71
CA GLY A 280 -4.05 -29.02 34.41
C GLY A 280 -5.04 -29.81 33.56
N ALA A 281 -6.03 -30.43 34.21
CA ALA A 281 -7.04 -31.28 33.59
C ALA A 281 -8.22 -30.51 32.95
N ASP A 282 -8.02 -29.25 32.55
CA ASP A 282 -9.03 -28.35 31.95
C ASP A 282 -8.61 -27.78 30.58
N ASP A 283 -7.70 -28.48 29.91
CA ASP A 283 -7.27 -28.18 28.54
C ASP A 283 -8.34 -28.57 27.50
N ALA A 284 -8.05 -28.29 26.22
CA ALA A 284 -8.96 -28.61 25.12
C ALA A 284 -9.31 -30.12 25.09
N LEU A 285 -8.31 -30.99 25.28
CA LEU A 285 -8.50 -32.44 25.20
C LEU A 285 -9.34 -32.97 26.37
N ALA A 286 -9.18 -32.40 27.57
CA ALA A 286 -10.01 -32.74 28.71
C ALA A 286 -11.46 -32.32 28.50
N LYS A 287 -11.70 -31.10 28.01
CA LYS A 287 -13.05 -30.63 27.67
C LYS A 287 -13.70 -31.47 26.58
N GLU A 288 -12.95 -31.87 25.55
CA GLU A 288 -13.42 -32.81 24.53
C GLU A 288 -13.88 -34.12 25.18
N ARG A 289 -13.06 -34.74 26.06
CA ARG A 289 -13.43 -35.95 26.79
C ARG A 289 -14.69 -35.77 27.64
N TRP A 290 -14.81 -34.65 28.37
CA TRP A 290 -15.98 -34.37 29.21
C TRP A 290 -17.27 -34.36 28.38
N PHE A 291 -17.27 -33.70 27.22
CA PHE A 291 -18.44 -33.66 26.36
C PHE A 291 -18.69 -34.99 25.65
N MET A 292 -17.64 -35.69 25.23
CA MET A 292 -17.74 -37.03 24.63
C MET A 292 -18.42 -38.02 25.58
N GLU A 293 -18.02 -38.01 26.86
CA GLU A 293 -18.64 -38.84 27.91
C GLU A 293 -20.11 -38.44 28.16
N LYS A 294 -20.41 -37.14 28.29
CA LYS A 294 -21.78 -36.63 28.48
C LYS A 294 -22.71 -37.03 27.33
N PHE A 295 -22.20 -37.01 26.10
CA PHE A 295 -22.98 -37.34 24.90
C PHE A 295 -22.95 -38.83 24.55
N GLY A 296 -22.05 -39.62 25.16
CA GLY A 296 -21.88 -41.04 24.85
C GLY A 296 -21.36 -41.27 23.43
N VAL A 297 -20.37 -40.49 23.00
CA VAL A 297 -19.72 -40.61 21.68
C VAL A 297 -18.25 -40.96 21.85
N GLU A 298 -17.74 -41.82 20.98
CA GLU A 298 -16.37 -42.36 21.11
C GLU A 298 -15.33 -41.51 20.39
N ARG A 299 -15.74 -40.65 19.46
CA ARG A 299 -14.86 -39.84 18.60
C ARG A 299 -15.46 -38.45 18.34
N LEU A 300 -14.65 -37.56 17.78
CA LEU A 300 -15.11 -36.24 17.33
C LEU A 300 -15.90 -36.36 16.03
N PHE A 301 -16.81 -35.41 15.80
CA PHE A 301 -17.56 -35.29 14.56
C PHE A 301 -16.76 -34.51 13.50
N THR A 302 -16.66 -35.07 12.30
CA THR A 302 -16.33 -34.34 11.07
C THR A 302 -17.40 -34.62 10.00
N PRO A 303 -17.57 -33.75 8.98
CA PRO A 303 -18.48 -34.04 7.88
C PRO A 303 -18.16 -35.36 7.16
N ASP A 304 -16.88 -35.72 7.03
CA ASP A 304 -16.42 -36.93 6.34
C ASP A 304 -16.48 -38.19 7.21
N ASP A 305 -16.44 -38.05 8.55
CA ASP A 305 -16.55 -39.13 9.54
C ASP A 305 -17.51 -38.70 10.67
N PRO A 306 -18.84 -38.74 10.43
CA PRO A 306 -19.83 -38.30 11.40
C PRO A 306 -19.85 -39.19 12.66
N CYS A 307 -19.68 -38.58 13.84
CA CYS A 307 -19.84 -39.25 15.14
C CYS A 307 -20.74 -38.41 16.07
N CYS A 308 -21.97 -38.85 16.28
CA CYS A 308 -22.95 -38.15 17.13
C CYS A 308 -23.95 -39.12 17.77
N SER A 309 -24.64 -38.68 18.83
CA SER A 309 -25.78 -39.38 19.44
C SER A 309 -27.00 -38.45 19.51
N ALA A 310 -28.16 -38.97 19.95
CA ALA A 310 -29.32 -38.13 20.22
C ALA A 310 -29.05 -37.05 21.30
N LYS A 311 -28.05 -37.25 22.17
CA LYS A 311 -27.66 -36.29 23.20
C LYS A 311 -26.76 -35.17 22.67
N GLY A 312 -26.01 -35.40 21.59
CA GLY A 312 -25.09 -34.39 21.10
C GLY A 312 -23.93 -34.90 20.24
N ALA A 313 -23.04 -33.98 19.91
CA ALA A 313 -21.79 -34.23 19.19
C ALA A 313 -20.68 -33.27 19.67
N VAL A 314 -19.43 -33.68 19.48
CA VAL A 314 -18.25 -32.84 19.79
C VAL A 314 -17.51 -32.53 18.50
N VAL A 315 -17.27 -31.26 18.22
CA VAL A 315 -16.50 -30.78 17.06
C VAL A 315 -15.32 -29.93 17.53
N THR A 316 -14.30 -29.79 16.70
CA THR A 316 -13.14 -28.90 16.96
C THR A 316 -13.03 -27.75 15.97
N ASN A 317 -13.96 -27.67 15.03
CA ASN A 317 -14.04 -26.64 14.00
C ASN A 317 -15.47 -26.12 13.94
N ILE A 318 -15.65 -24.81 14.04
CA ILE A 318 -16.95 -24.15 13.96
C ILE A 318 -17.68 -24.43 12.64
N ALA A 319 -16.95 -24.65 11.55
CA ALA A 319 -17.53 -24.97 10.25
C ALA A 319 -18.24 -26.33 10.24
N HIS A 320 -17.92 -27.23 11.18
CA HIS A 320 -18.58 -28.54 11.30
C HIS A 320 -19.86 -28.48 12.13
N ILE A 321 -20.11 -27.39 12.87
CA ILE A 321 -21.28 -27.24 13.75
C ILE A 321 -22.59 -27.47 13.00
N PRO A 322 -22.84 -26.88 11.81
CA PRO A 322 -24.14 -27.05 11.17
C PRO A 322 -24.41 -28.50 10.73
N ALA A 323 -23.40 -29.20 10.24
CA ALA A 323 -23.50 -30.61 9.88
C ALA A 323 -23.74 -31.49 11.12
N ALA A 324 -22.97 -31.26 12.20
CA ALA A 324 -23.12 -31.98 13.46
C ALA A 324 -24.51 -31.75 14.09
N LEU A 325 -24.98 -30.49 14.12
CA LEU A 325 -26.30 -30.14 14.59
C LEU A 325 -27.37 -30.84 13.77
N THR A 326 -27.29 -30.77 12.44
CA THR A 326 -28.28 -31.39 11.56
C THR A 326 -28.35 -32.91 11.78
N ALA A 327 -27.21 -33.58 11.98
CA ALA A 327 -27.16 -35.00 12.28
C ALA A 327 -27.82 -35.34 13.64
N VAL A 328 -27.49 -34.58 14.69
CA VAL A 328 -28.08 -34.75 16.04
C VAL A 328 -29.58 -34.47 16.03
N MET A 329 -30.03 -33.42 15.34
CA MET A 329 -31.44 -33.06 15.23
C MET A 329 -32.23 -34.10 14.45
N ARG A 330 -31.64 -34.68 13.38
CA ARG A 330 -32.22 -35.81 12.66
C ARG A 330 -32.38 -37.05 13.55
N ALA A 331 -31.39 -37.35 14.41
CA ALA A 331 -31.49 -38.42 15.39
C ALA A 331 -32.62 -38.20 16.42
N ASN A 332 -33.03 -36.95 16.61
CA ASN A 332 -34.18 -36.54 17.43
C ASN A 332 -35.45 -36.24 16.58
N ALA A 333 -35.53 -36.76 15.35
CA ALA A 333 -36.66 -36.57 14.44
C ALA A 333 -37.08 -35.10 14.24
N THR A 334 -36.12 -34.18 14.25
CA THR A 334 -36.36 -32.75 14.06
C THR A 334 -35.75 -32.25 12.76
N MET A 335 -36.59 -31.59 11.94
CA MET A 335 -36.19 -30.94 10.69
C MET A 335 -35.66 -29.51 10.93
N PRO A 336 -34.86 -28.95 10.01
CA PRO A 336 -34.46 -27.54 10.01
C PRO A 336 -35.65 -26.58 10.16
N ASP A 337 -35.41 -25.40 10.75
CA ASP A 337 -36.44 -24.40 10.99
C ASP A 337 -36.94 -23.74 9.68
N PHE A 338 -36.09 -23.72 8.65
CA PHE A 338 -36.35 -23.20 7.31
C PHE A 338 -35.43 -23.86 6.27
N GLU A 339 -35.71 -23.65 4.99
CA GLU A 339 -34.86 -24.14 3.90
C GLU A 339 -33.44 -23.54 3.96
N PRO A 340 -32.38 -24.33 3.75
CA PRO A 340 -31.00 -23.83 3.71
C PRO A 340 -30.80 -22.71 2.68
N GLU A 341 -30.14 -21.62 3.08
CA GLU A 341 -29.93 -20.43 2.23
C GLU A 341 -28.54 -20.39 1.57
N GLY A 342 -27.69 -21.40 1.75
CA GLY A 342 -26.38 -21.47 1.11
C GLY A 342 -25.44 -22.54 1.64
N SER A 343 -24.16 -22.37 1.39
CA SER A 343 -23.07 -23.27 1.80
C SER A 343 -21.88 -22.48 2.33
N LEU A 344 -21.09 -23.10 3.21
CA LEU A 344 -19.83 -22.55 3.71
C LEU A 344 -18.64 -22.72 2.73
N SER A 345 -18.91 -23.07 1.47
CA SER A 345 -17.86 -23.23 0.46
C SER A 345 -17.22 -21.89 0.11
N LEU A 346 -15.91 -21.89 -0.12
CA LEU A 346 -15.20 -20.71 -0.62
C LEU A 346 -15.73 -20.36 -2.02
N LYS A 347 -16.05 -19.09 -2.25
CA LYS A 347 -16.66 -18.57 -3.49
C LYS A 347 -15.85 -17.36 -3.96
N PRO A 348 -14.73 -17.56 -4.67
CA PRO A 348 -13.91 -16.45 -5.13
C PRO A 348 -14.68 -15.61 -6.15
N TRP A 349 -14.82 -14.30 -5.93
CA TRP A 349 -15.44 -13.38 -6.91
C TRP A 349 -14.42 -12.73 -7.85
N PHE A 350 -13.14 -12.82 -7.49
CA PHE A 350 -12.02 -12.30 -8.26
C PHE A 350 -10.94 -13.38 -8.32
N GLY A 351 -10.28 -13.47 -9.46
CA GLY A 351 -9.15 -14.37 -9.68
C GLY A 351 -8.04 -13.63 -10.42
N SER A 352 -6.82 -13.78 -9.93
CA SER A 352 -5.61 -13.43 -10.65
C SER A 352 -4.53 -14.41 -10.23
N ASP A 353 -4.20 -15.29 -11.16
CA ASP A 353 -3.10 -16.24 -11.13
C ASP A 353 -1.76 -15.58 -11.50
N GLN A 354 -1.76 -14.30 -11.91
CA GLN A 354 -0.58 -13.54 -12.34
C GLN A 354 0.22 -14.26 -13.45
N GLY A 355 -0.45 -15.08 -14.25
CA GLY A 355 0.19 -15.90 -15.30
C GLY A 355 0.87 -17.18 -14.78
N ILE A 356 0.64 -17.57 -13.53
CA ILE A 356 1.12 -18.83 -12.94
C ILE A 356 0.10 -19.93 -13.25
N GLU A 357 0.54 -21.00 -13.88
CA GLU A 357 -0.30 -22.19 -14.11
C GLU A 357 -0.48 -22.95 -12.79
N LEU A 358 -1.71 -23.01 -12.27
CA LEU A 358 -2.05 -23.69 -11.02
C LEU A 358 -2.59 -25.09 -11.28
N PRO A 359 -2.26 -26.11 -10.46
CA PRO A 359 -2.92 -27.41 -10.49
C PRO A 359 -4.43 -27.31 -10.29
N ASP A 360 -5.22 -28.21 -10.91
CA ASP A 360 -6.69 -28.18 -10.89
C ASP A 360 -7.30 -28.18 -9.47
N ASP A 361 -6.64 -28.81 -8.50
CA ASP A 361 -7.08 -28.85 -7.10
C ASP A 361 -6.83 -27.52 -6.34
N LEU A 362 -5.98 -26.65 -6.88
CA LEU A 362 -5.69 -25.31 -6.36
C LEU A 362 -6.31 -24.19 -7.23
N ALA A 363 -6.64 -24.49 -8.48
CA ALA A 363 -7.28 -23.58 -9.43
C ALA A 363 -8.78 -23.43 -9.13
N LEU A 364 -9.08 -22.73 -8.04
CA LEU A 364 -10.47 -22.47 -7.65
C LEU A 364 -11.17 -21.60 -8.71
N PRO A 365 -12.32 -22.04 -9.24
CA PRO A 365 -13.04 -21.25 -10.24
C PRO A 365 -13.58 -19.97 -9.61
N VAL A 366 -13.40 -18.86 -10.31
CA VAL A 366 -14.10 -17.62 -9.99
C VAL A 366 -15.58 -17.82 -10.26
N VAL A 367 -16.42 -17.53 -9.27
CA VAL A 367 -17.87 -17.61 -9.37
C VAL A 367 -18.46 -16.20 -9.45
N GLU A 368 -19.67 -16.11 -10.03
CA GLU A 368 -20.40 -14.85 -10.04
C GLU A 368 -20.68 -14.38 -8.60
N ALA A 369 -20.38 -13.10 -8.35
CA ALA A 369 -20.73 -12.49 -7.07
C ALA A 369 -22.24 -12.42 -6.87
N VAL A 370 -22.70 -12.36 -5.62
CA VAL A 370 -24.13 -12.15 -5.37
C VAL A 370 -24.51 -10.71 -5.63
N ALA A 371 -25.76 -10.45 -6.03
CA ALA A 371 -26.27 -9.09 -6.18
C ALA A 371 -26.19 -8.31 -4.85
N PRO A 372 -25.84 -7.01 -4.88
CA PRO A 372 -25.56 -6.17 -6.06
C PRO A 372 -24.10 -6.17 -6.53
N TYR A 373 -23.23 -7.02 -5.96
CA TYR A 373 -21.79 -6.97 -6.22
C TYR A 373 -21.41 -7.43 -7.64
N ASN A 374 -22.15 -8.37 -8.24
CA ASN A 374 -21.93 -8.80 -9.64
C ASN A 374 -22.02 -7.64 -10.64
N GLU A 375 -23.02 -6.77 -10.48
CA GLU A 375 -23.19 -5.59 -11.33
C GLU A 375 -22.01 -4.61 -11.17
N GLN A 376 -21.55 -4.43 -9.93
CA GLN A 376 -20.38 -3.59 -9.64
C GLN A 376 -19.10 -4.15 -10.26
N ILE A 377 -18.90 -5.47 -10.19
CA ILE A 377 -17.74 -6.15 -10.80
C ILE A 377 -17.78 -6.04 -12.31
N THR A 378 -18.94 -6.28 -12.93
CA THR A 378 -19.11 -6.13 -14.39
C THR A 378 -18.74 -4.72 -14.85
N ARG A 379 -19.25 -3.70 -14.15
CA ARG A 379 -18.92 -2.30 -14.45
C ARG A 379 -17.45 -1.97 -14.20
N ALA A 380 -16.82 -2.57 -13.19
CA ALA A 380 -15.40 -2.41 -12.94
C ALA A 380 -14.54 -3.10 -14.02
N ASN A 381 -15.01 -4.22 -14.59
CA ASN A 381 -14.31 -4.95 -15.65
C ASN A 381 -14.39 -4.26 -17.01
N SER A 382 -15.43 -3.47 -17.27
CA SER A 382 -15.52 -2.64 -18.49
C SER A 382 -14.64 -1.38 -18.44
N GLN A 383 -14.02 -1.06 -17.29
CA GLN A 383 -13.14 0.11 -17.17
C GLN A 383 -11.75 -0.20 -17.75
N ILE A 384 -11.28 0.72 -18.59
CA ILE A 384 -9.94 0.69 -19.20
C ILE A 384 -8.96 1.41 -18.27
N GLY A 385 -7.89 0.72 -17.87
CA GLY A 385 -6.85 1.28 -17.00
C GLY A 385 -7.21 1.33 -15.52
N ALA A 386 -6.23 1.78 -14.73
CA ALA A 386 -6.32 1.97 -13.29
C ALA A 386 -7.03 3.27 -12.93
N ILE A 387 -7.79 3.26 -11.83
CA ILE A 387 -8.36 4.46 -11.20
C ILE A 387 -7.86 4.50 -9.74
N PRO A 388 -6.67 5.05 -9.48
CA PRO A 388 -6.13 5.11 -8.13
C PRO A 388 -6.96 6.08 -7.26
N PRO A 389 -7.18 5.78 -5.97
CA PRO A 389 -7.87 6.70 -5.07
C PRO A 389 -7.03 7.97 -4.85
N ARG A 390 -7.67 9.14 -4.95
CA ARG A 390 -6.98 10.43 -4.76
C ARG A 390 -6.61 10.70 -3.30
N GLN A 391 -5.37 11.13 -3.05
CA GLN A 391 -4.82 11.42 -1.73
C GLN A 391 -3.79 12.58 -1.76
N PRO A 392 -3.45 13.18 -0.61
CA PRO A 392 -2.34 14.13 -0.51
C PRO A 392 -0.99 13.45 -0.80
N LEU A 393 -0.11 14.10 -1.57
CA LEU A 393 1.19 13.55 -1.99
C LEU A 393 2.40 14.43 -1.62
N LYS A 394 2.23 15.33 -0.64
CA LYS A 394 3.37 16.00 0.01
C LYS A 394 4.15 14.93 0.79
N ASP A 395 5.44 14.79 0.49
CA ASP A 395 6.32 13.76 1.06
C ASP A 395 5.83 12.29 0.91
N ALA A 396 4.89 12.05 -0.02
CA ALA A 396 4.36 10.72 -0.32
C ALA A 396 4.29 10.50 -1.83
N SER A 397 4.38 9.25 -2.28
CA SER A 397 4.30 8.89 -3.70
C SER A 397 3.80 7.44 -3.86
N GLY A 398 3.04 7.21 -4.92
CA GLY A 398 2.77 5.89 -5.47
C GLY A 398 3.80 5.44 -6.51
N ALA A 399 4.68 6.34 -6.95
CA ALA A 399 5.75 6.07 -7.91
C ALA A 399 7.09 5.74 -7.24
N SER A 400 7.57 6.57 -6.29
CA SER A 400 8.87 6.34 -5.66
C SER A 400 8.81 6.13 -4.16
N GLN A 401 9.81 5.42 -3.63
CA GLN A 401 9.96 5.15 -2.21
C GLN A 401 11.43 5.23 -1.82
N MET A 402 11.70 5.62 -0.57
CA MET A 402 13.01 5.50 0.05
C MET A 402 12.95 4.42 1.12
N ASP A 403 13.78 3.38 1.03
CA ASP A 403 13.88 2.38 2.09
C ASP A 403 14.48 3.02 3.36
N ALA A 404 13.75 2.96 4.48
CA ALA A 404 14.16 3.60 5.72
C ALA A 404 15.44 3.01 6.33
N LYS A 405 15.79 1.76 6.02
CA LYS A 405 16.98 1.06 6.55
C LYS A 405 18.17 1.19 5.61
N THR A 406 17.98 0.93 4.33
CA THR A 406 19.08 0.88 3.35
C THR A 406 19.32 2.24 2.70
N GLN A 407 18.34 3.15 2.71
CA GLN A 407 18.34 4.41 1.94
C GLN A 407 18.57 4.20 0.44
N VAL A 408 18.30 3.00 -0.05
CA VAL A 408 18.19 2.73 -1.47
C VAL A 408 16.77 3.10 -1.86
N SER A 409 16.65 4.00 -2.82
CA SER A 409 15.36 4.38 -3.39
C SER A 409 14.88 3.32 -4.38
N SER A 410 13.57 3.33 -4.61
CA SER A 410 12.93 2.50 -5.63
C SER A 410 11.91 3.31 -6.42
N LEU A 411 11.66 2.90 -7.67
CA LEU A 411 10.63 3.43 -8.56
C LEU A 411 9.73 2.27 -9.00
N HIS A 412 8.42 2.37 -8.74
CA HIS A 412 7.42 1.32 -8.99
C HIS A 412 7.81 -0.08 -8.46
N GLY A 413 8.51 -0.11 -7.31
CA GLY A 413 9.00 -1.33 -6.67
C GLY A 413 10.37 -1.81 -7.15
N VAL A 414 10.94 -1.21 -8.21
CA VAL A 414 12.29 -1.53 -8.71
C VAL A 414 13.33 -0.69 -7.97
N SER A 415 14.33 -1.33 -7.38
CA SER A 415 15.43 -0.61 -6.70
C SER A 415 16.31 0.16 -7.69
N MET A 416 16.89 1.29 -7.28
CA MET A 416 17.85 2.01 -8.13
C MET A 416 19.11 1.19 -8.46
N LEU A 417 19.42 0.15 -7.68
CA LEU A 417 20.50 -0.79 -7.99
C LEU A 417 20.15 -1.68 -9.18
N GLU A 418 18.91 -2.17 -9.23
CA GLU A 418 18.41 -2.93 -10.38
C GLU A 418 18.28 -2.03 -11.62
N ALA A 419 17.72 -0.84 -11.45
CA ALA A 419 17.59 0.14 -12.54
C ALA A 419 18.94 0.51 -13.16
N ALA A 420 20.03 0.56 -12.36
CA ALA A 420 21.39 0.80 -12.83
C ALA A 420 21.94 -0.27 -13.79
N THR A 421 21.30 -1.44 -13.89
CA THR A 421 21.72 -2.48 -14.84
C THR A 421 21.05 -2.34 -16.21
N ARG A 422 20.07 -1.44 -16.32
CA ARG A 422 19.11 -1.31 -17.43
C ARG A 422 19.44 -0.13 -18.32
N SER A 423 18.99 -0.19 -19.57
CA SER A 423 19.20 0.86 -20.56
C SER A 423 18.32 2.09 -20.30
N LEU A 424 18.52 3.17 -21.06
CA LEU A 424 17.70 4.39 -20.92
C LEU A 424 16.25 4.13 -21.35
N GLU A 425 16.05 3.35 -22.41
CA GLU A 425 14.74 2.96 -22.94
C GLU A 425 13.95 2.13 -21.92
N GLU A 426 14.58 1.10 -21.36
CA GLU A 426 13.98 0.26 -20.31
C GLU A 426 13.57 1.12 -19.10
N ASN A 427 14.43 2.03 -18.65
CA ASN A 427 14.13 2.92 -17.53
C ASN A 427 13.04 3.96 -17.85
N MET A 428 12.88 4.34 -19.11
CA MET A 428 11.78 5.19 -19.56
C MET A 428 10.44 4.45 -19.54
N CYS A 429 10.42 3.20 -20.01
CA CYS A 429 9.29 2.28 -19.83
C CYS A 429 8.97 2.12 -18.35
N LEU A 430 9.96 1.88 -17.49
CA LEU A 430 9.73 1.78 -16.04
C LEU A 430 9.03 3.01 -15.49
N ALA A 431 9.51 4.21 -15.82
CA ALA A 431 8.99 5.46 -15.27
C ALA A 431 7.49 5.68 -15.56
N LEU A 432 7.06 5.45 -16.80
CA LEU A 432 5.69 5.77 -17.24
C LEU A 432 4.76 4.55 -17.35
N LEU A 433 5.28 3.37 -17.64
CA LEU A 433 4.54 2.13 -17.83
C LEU A 433 4.58 1.20 -16.60
N ARG A 434 5.43 1.52 -15.62
CA ARG A 434 5.62 0.78 -14.35
C ARG A 434 6.23 -0.61 -14.53
N GLU A 435 6.89 -0.84 -15.66
CA GLU A 435 7.64 -2.05 -16.00
C GLU A 435 8.68 -1.73 -17.08
N PHE A 436 9.76 -2.52 -17.17
CA PHE A 436 10.85 -2.27 -18.13
C PHE A 436 10.45 -2.53 -19.60
N GLY A 437 9.34 -3.23 -19.85
CA GLY A 437 8.99 -3.72 -21.18
C GLY A 437 9.90 -4.86 -21.65
N GLY A 438 9.68 -5.31 -22.89
CA GLY A 438 10.49 -6.29 -23.59
C GLY A 438 11.28 -5.68 -24.76
N ALA A 439 11.95 -6.53 -25.54
CA ALA A 439 12.77 -6.10 -26.67
C ALA A 439 11.99 -5.37 -27.78
N ASN A 440 10.67 -5.61 -27.89
CA ASN A 440 9.83 -4.88 -28.83
C ASN A 440 9.52 -3.45 -28.33
N ASP A 441 9.35 -3.29 -27.01
CA ASP A 441 9.10 -1.99 -26.38
C ASP A 441 10.30 -1.06 -26.51
N THR A 442 11.53 -1.57 -26.31
CA THR A 442 12.74 -0.75 -26.47
C THR A 442 12.88 -0.20 -27.89
N LYS A 443 12.59 -1.02 -28.92
CA LYS A 443 12.59 -0.58 -30.33
C LYS A 443 11.55 0.51 -30.62
N LEU A 444 10.35 0.38 -30.03
CA LEU A 444 9.28 1.38 -30.13
C LEU A 444 9.74 2.71 -29.51
N ILE A 445 10.33 2.66 -28.32
CA ILE A 445 10.88 3.83 -27.62
C ILE A 445 11.98 4.51 -28.43
N ASP A 446 12.92 3.74 -28.99
CA ASP A 446 14.04 4.26 -29.79
C ASP A 446 13.54 5.14 -30.93
N VAL A 447 12.54 4.67 -31.68
CA VAL A 447 11.96 5.44 -32.80
C VAL A 447 11.18 6.64 -32.28
N ALA A 448 10.33 6.45 -31.27
CA ALA A 448 9.42 7.49 -30.82
C ALA A 448 10.15 8.71 -30.22
N VAL A 449 11.21 8.45 -29.43
CA VAL A 449 12.04 9.51 -28.86
C VAL A 449 13.08 9.98 -29.88
N GLY A 450 13.67 9.08 -30.65
CA GLY A 450 14.66 9.40 -31.68
C GLY A 450 14.12 10.38 -32.74
N ALA A 451 12.84 10.29 -33.09
CA ALA A 451 12.19 11.25 -33.99
C ALA A 451 12.09 12.67 -33.39
N ALA A 452 12.24 12.80 -32.07
CA ALA A 452 12.07 14.05 -31.35
C ALA A 452 13.39 14.68 -30.84
N VAL A 453 14.55 14.03 -31.04
CA VAL A 453 15.85 14.57 -30.59
C VAL A 453 16.43 15.61 -31.54
N ASN A 454 16.20 15.50 -32.85
CA ASN A 454 16.72 16.48 -33.78
C ASN A 454 15.80 17.72 -33.82
N LEU A 455 16.26 18.81 -33.20
CA LEU A 455 15.53 20.06 -33.08
C LEU A 455 15.89 21.10 -34.16
N HIS A 456 16.56 20.70 -35.24
CA HIS A 456 16.95 21.60 -36.32
C HIS A 456 15.77 22.41 -36.86
N GLY A 457 15.91 23.74 -36.92
CA GLY A 457 14.86 24.65 -37.44
C GLY A 457 13.65 24.85 -36.51
N THR A 458 13.68 24.33 -35.28
CA THR A 458 12.56 24.44 -34.33
C THR A 458 12.73 25.61 -33.35
N PRO A 459 11.63 26.20 -32.85
CA PRO A 459 11.71 27.22 -31.81
C PRO A 459 12.27 26.68 -30.48
N GLU A 460 12.14 25.38 -30.21
CA GLU A 460 12.74 24.69 -29.08
C GLU A 460 14.27 24.86 -29.06
N LEU A 461 14.93 24.60 -30.19
CA LEU A 461 16.39 24.75 -30.32
C LEU A 461 16.80 26.22 -30.22
N ALA A 462 16.06 27.12 -30.85
CA ALA A 462 16.34 28.55 -30.78
C ALA A 462 16.26 29.08 -29.33
N ALA A 463 15.27 28.64 -28.55
CA ALA A 463 15.12 28.99 -27.15
C ALA A 463 16.24 28.40 -26.28
N ALA A 464 16.61 27.13 -26.50
CA ALA A 464 17.73 26.48 -25.80
C ALA A 464 19.04 27.21 -26.07
N GLN A 465 19.33 27.51 -27.34
CA GLN A 465 20.56 28.16 -27.77
C GLN A 465 20.66 29.58 -27.20
N ALA A 466 19.59 30.38 -27.29
CA ALA A 466 19.56 31.72 -26.70
C ALA A 466 19.79 31.68 -25.17
N SER A 467 19.23 30.68 -24.48
CA SER A 467 19.47 30.48 -23.04
C SER A 467 20.93 30.10 -22.76
N ARG A 468 21.52 29.22 -23.57
CA ARG A 468 22.91 28.76 -23.46
C ARG A 468 23.90 29.90 -23.68
N GLU A 469 23.71 30.69 -24.75
CA GLU A 469 24.55 31.86 -25.08
C GLU A 469 24.49 32.96 -24.03
N ALA A 470 23.38 33.04 -23.28
CA ALA A 470 23.25 33.92 -22.12
C ALA A 470 24.02 33.43 -20.87
N GLY A 471 24.68 32.28 -20.93
CA GLY A 471 25.44 31.69 -19.83
C GLY A 471 24.60 31.00 -18.77
N ASN A 472 23.36 30.61 -19.10
CA ASN A 472 22.50 29.88 -18.17
C ASN A 472 22.98 28.45 -17.95
N ALA A 473 22.76 27.94 -16.74
CA ALA A 473 23.03 26.55 -16.40
C ALA A 473 22.13 25.57 -17.18
N PRO A 474 22.55 24.29 -17.35
CA PRO A 474 21.83 23.30 -18.16
C PRO A 474 20.34 23.17 -17.84
N ASN A 475 19.95 23.20 -16.56
CA ASN A 475 18.54 23.10 -16.18
C ASN A 475 17.67 24.24 -16.74
N ALA A 476 18.21 25.46 -16.81
CA ALA A 476 17.51 26.62 -17.39
C ALA A 476 17.48 26.59 -18.92
N VAL A 477 18.54 26.08 -19.56
CA VAL A 477 18.56 25.80 -21.01
C VAL A 477 17.46 24.81 -21.39
N LEU A 478 17.39 23.69 -20.67
CA LEU A 478 16.38 22.67 -20.89
C LEU A 478 14.95 23.18 -20.57
N ALA A 479 14.80 24.02 -19.53
CA ALA A 479 13.50 24.60 -19.19
C ALA A 479 12.96 25.52 -20.29
N ALA A 480 13.85 26.26 -20.96
CA ALA A 480 13.47 27.12 -22.08
C ALA A 480 12.91 26.29 -23.25
N ALA A 481 13.55 25.18 -23.61
CA ALA A 481 13.06 24.27 -24.65
C ALA A 481 11.76 23.57 -24.23
N ALA A 482 11.71 23.01 -23.02
CA ALA A 482 10.53 22.30 -22.51
C ALA A 482 9.29 23.20 -22.50
N ALA A 483 9.42 24.47 -22.13
CA ALA A 483 8.31 25.42 -22.09
C ALA A 483 7.58 25.57 -23.44
N ILE A 484 8.27 25.36 -24.57
CA ILE A 484 7.71 25.47 -25.93
C ILE A 484 6.85 24.24 -26.30
N VAL A 485 7.09 23.08 -25.68
CA VAL A 485 6.36 21.82 -25.92
C VAL A 485 5.02 21.80 -25.17
N GLY A 486 4.19 22.82 -25.43
CA GLY A 486 2.91 23.03 -24.77
C GLY A 486 1.75 22.18 -25.32
N PRO A 487 0.57 22.24 -24.68
CA PRO A 487 -0.57 21.34 -24.96
C PRO A 487 -1.08 21.43 -26.40
N ASN A 488 -1.06 22.60 -27.03
CA ASN A 488 -1.54 22.75 -28.41
C ASN A 488 -0.69 21.99 -29.43
N ARG A 489 0.63 21.85 -29.20
CA ARG A 489 1.53 21.10 -30.10
C ARG A 489 1.37 19.59 -29.96
N GLN A 490 0.75 19.13 -28.87
CA GLN A 490 0.64 17.70 -28.54
C GLN A 490 -0.79 17.19 -28.62
N ARG A 491 -1.77 18.07 -28.85
CA ARG A 491 -3.19 17.75 -28.88
C ARG A 491 -3.51 16.63 -29.87
N ALA A 492 -3.05 16.75 -31.12
CA ALA A 492 -3.36 15.79 -32.18
C ALA A 492 -2.87 14.38 -31.84
N ALA A 493 -1.64 14.23 -31.33
CA ALA A 493 -1.10 12.92 -30.96
C ALA A 493 -1.84 12.30 -29.76
N ARG A 494 -2.27 13.12 -28.80
CA ARG A 494 -3.05 12.64 -27.64
C ARG A 494 -4.48 12.23 -28.03
N GLU A 495 -5.14 13.00 -28.88
CA GLU A 495 -6.45 12.67 -29.43
C GLU A 495 -6.39 11.39 -30.28
N ALA A 496 -5.35 11.23 -31.10
CA ALA A 496 -5.10 10.00 -31.85
C ALA A 496 -4.90 8.78 -30.93
N ALA A 497 -4.14 8.93 -29.85
CA ALA A 497 -3.94 7.84 -28.88
C ALA A 497 -5.26 7.46 -28.18
N ALA A 498 -6.08 8.45 -27.79
CA ALA A 498 -7.41 8.19 -27.21
C ALA A 498 -8.32 7.43 -28.19
N LEU A 499 -8.35 7.84 -29.47
CA LEU A 499 -9.11 7.15 -30.52
C LEU A 499 -8.66 5.70 -30.72
N MET A 500 -7.35 5.45 -30.72
CA MET A 500 -6.80 4.10 -30.82
C MET A 500 -7.18 3.27 -29.58
N ILE A 501 -7.06 3.81 -28.38
CA ILE A 501 -7.46 3.10 -27.15
C ILE A 501 -8.91 2.65 -27.22
N ASP A 502 -9.83 3.54 -27.62
CA ASP A 502 -11.25 3.22 -27.74
C ASP A 502 -11.54 2.19 -28.83
N GLY A 503 -10.92 2.36 -30.01
CA GLY A 503 -11.08 1.45 -31.14
C GLY A 503 -10.63 0.02 -30.83
N PHE A 504 -9.41 -0.13 -30.29
CA PHE A 504 -8.85 -1.44 -29.99
C PHE A 504 -9.50 -2.10 -28.76
N ALA A 505 -9.98 -1.33 -27.79
CA ALA A 505 -10.70 -1.88 -26.65
C ALA A 505 -12.07 -2.42 -27.08
N THR A 506 -12.74 -1.70 -27.99
CA THR A 506 -14.00 -2.13 -28.59
C THR A 506 -13.81 -3.39 -29.44
N ALA A 507 -12.72 -3.46 -30.21
CA ALA A 507 -12.34 -4.62 -30.99
C ALA A 507 -11.76 -5.78 -30.14
N ARG A 508 -11.65 -5.61 -28.81
CA ARG A 508 -11.18 -6.61 -27.85
C ARG A 508 -9.77 -7.14 -28.12
N LEU A 509 -8.86 -6.26 -28.53
CA LEU A 509 -7.45 -6.59 -28.64
C LEU A 509 -6.90 -6.99 -27.26
N THR A 510 -6.37 -8.20 -27.13
CA THR A 510 -5.82 -8.71 -25.86
C THR A 510 -4.32 -8.42 -25.76
N ASP A 511 -3.58 -8.64 -26.84
CA ASP A 511 -2.14 -8.40 -26.95
C ASP A 511 -1.86 -7.47 -28.14
N ALA A 512 -1.10 -6.39 -27.91
CA ALA A 512 -0.75 -5.44 -28.96
C ALA A 512 0.26 -5.98 -29.97
N PHE A 513 0.93 -7.09 -29.63
CA PHE A 513 1.90 -7.76 -30.50
C PHE A 513 1.30 -8.93 -31.29
N ASP A 514 -0.03 -9.14 -31.21
CA ASP A 514 -0.70 -10.19 -31.97
C ASP A 514 -0.71 -9.88 -33.48
N GLU A 515 0.16 -10.57 -34.21
CA GLU A 515 0.26 -10.46 -35.67
C GLU A 515 -0.96 -11.04 -36.40
N THR A 516 -1.73 -11.91 -35.73
CA THR A 516 -2.92 -12.56 -36.29
C THR A 516 -4.20 -11.76 -36.08
N PHE A 517 -4.16 -10.70 -35.27
CA PHE A 517 -5.31 -9.85 -35.00
C PHE A 517 -5.91 -9.28 -36.30
N ASP A 518 -7.24 -9.34 -36.45
CA ASP A 518 -7.93 -8.73 -37.59
C ASP A 518 -8.07 -7.22 -37.38
N VAL A 519 -7.15 -6.47 -37.99
CA VAL A 519 -7.15 -5.00 -37.93
C VAL A 519 -8.41 -4.36 -38.52
N ASN A 520 -9.17 -5.06 -39.37
CA ASN A 520 -10.41 -4.52 -39.94
C ASN A 520 -11.57 -4.49 -38.92
N ALA A 521 -11.45 -5.19 -37.80
CA ALA A 521 -12.42 -5.15 -36.70
C ALA A 521 -12.39 -3.82 -35.93
N VAL A 522 -11.37 -2.99 -36.14
CA VAL A 522 -11.20 -1.70 -35.47
C VAL A 522 -11.92 -0.61 -36.28
N HIS A 523 -13.03 -0.12 -35.74
CA HIS A 523 -13.80 0.96 -36.33
C HIS A 523 -13.63 2.25 -35.52
N THR A 524 -13.07 3.29 -36.15
CA THR A 524 -12.94 4.63 -35.57
C THR A 524 -13.85 5.60 -36.29
N ALA A 525 -14.66 6.37 -35.56
CA ALA A 525 -15.68 7.24 -36.14
C ALA A 525 -15.11 8.45 -36.93
N ASP A 526 -13.87 8.86 -36.65
CA ASP A 526 -13.18 9.95 -37.35
C ASP A 526 -11.72 9.55 -37.61
N THR A 527 -11.38 9.37 -38.89
CA THR A 527 -10.02 9.04 -39.35
C THR A 527 -9.28 10.25 -39.93
N ALA A 528 -9.94 11.40 -40.09
CA ALA A 528 -9.34 12.60 -40.70
C ALA A 528 -8.19 13.17 -39.84
N ALA A 529 -8.27 12.96 -38.51
CA ALA A 529 -7.21 13.32 -37.58
C ALA A 529 -5.96 12.42 -37.68
N LEU A 530 -6.07 11.24 -38.31
CA LEU A 530 -4.98 10.25 -38.37
C LEU A 530 -4.24 10.25 -39.71
N PHE A 531 -4.96 10.60 -40.79
CA PHE A 531 -4.45 10.50 -42.16
C PHE A 531 -4.43 11.86 -42.87
N CYS A 532 -3.59 11.96 -43.90
CA CYS A 532 -3.53 13.04 -44.86
C CYS A 532 -3.38 12.49 -46.29
N ASP A 533 -3.61 13.37 -47.28
CA ASP A 533 -3.63 12.99 -48.70
C ASP A 533 -2.22 12.79 -49.27
N GLU A 534 -1.23 13.51 -48.73
CA GLU A 534 0.17 13.44 -49.17
C GLU A 534 1.05 12.77 -48.11
N PRO A 535 2.11 12.05 -48.51
CA PRO A 535 3.04 11.46 -47.55
C PRO A 535 3.82 12.54 -46.77
N ASP A 536 3.92 12.36 -45.45
CA ASP A 536 4.74 13.20 -44.58
C ASP A 536 6.14 12.56 -44.37
N PRO A 537 7.25 13.31 -44.59
CA PRO A 537 8.61 12.77 -44.44
C PRO A 537 8.93 12.27 -43.03
N GLU A 538 8.45 12.92 -41.97
CA GLU A 538 8.69 12.51 -40.58
C GLU A 538 7.94 11.20 -40.29
N ALA A 539 6.67 11.09 -40.73
CA ALA A 539 5.90 9.87 -40.61
C ALA A 539 6.54 8.70 -41.37
N GLN A 540 7.01 8.93 -42.59
CA GLN A 540 7.69 7.92 -43.41
C GLN A 540 9.01 7.46 -42.75
N ALA A 541 9.81 8.38 -42.24
CA ALA A 541 11.05 8.06 -41.55
C ALA A 541 10.80 7.23 -40.28
N MET A 542 9.78 7.58 -39.49
CA MET A 542 9.38 6.80 -38.32
C MET A 542 8.91 5.39 -38.69
N LEU A 543 8.02 5.25 -39.67
CA LEU A 543 7.53 3.94 -40.14
C LEU A 543 8.67 3.09 -40.72
N GLY A 544 9.59 3.69 -41.47
CA GLY A 544 10.78 3.03 -41.99
C GLY A 544 11.73 2.56 -40.88
N GLY A 545 11.91 3.37 -39.84
CA GLY A 545 12.67 2.99 -38.64
C GLY A 545 12.04 1.80 -37.90
N LEU A 546 10.71 1.81 -37.69
CA LEU A 546 9.98 0.70 -37.07
C LEU A 546 10.12 -0.59 -37.87
N ALA A 547 10.02 -0.50 -39.20
CA ALA A 547 10.19 -1.63 -40.10
C ALA A 547 11.63 -2.19 -40.06
N SER A 548 12.64 -1.31 -40.10
CA SER A 548 14.06 -1.70 -40.05
C SER A 548 14.44 -2.40 -38.75
N ARG A 549 13.81 -2.01 -37.63
CA ARG A 549 13.97 -2.68 -36.33
C ARG A 549 13.17 -3.97 -36.19
N GLY A 550 12.29 -4.29 -37.13
CA GLY A 550 11.38 -5.44 -37.04
C GLY A 550 10.46 -5.32 -35.81
N VAL A 551 9.78 -4.19 -35.67
CA VAL A 551 8.76 -3.97 -34.64
C VAL A 551 7.49 -4.73 -34.99
N SER A 552 6.93 -5.47 -34.03
CA SER A 552 5.62 -6.10 -34.15
C SER A 552 4.56 -5.26 -33.44
N SER A 553 3.47 -4.92 -34.12
CA SER A 553 2.35 -4.18 -33.52
C SER A 553 1.10 -4.25 -34.39
N ALA A 554 -0.01 -4.74 -33.81
CA ALA A 554 -1.32 -4.71 -34.45
C ALA A 554 -1.80 -3.27 -34.72
N ILE A 555 -1.43 -2.32 -33.87
CA ILE A 555 -1.84 -0.91 -33.95
C ILE A 555 -1.11 -0.18 -35.08
N ILE A 556 0.20 -0.39 -35.21
CA ILE A 556 0.99 0.18 -36.32
C ILE A 556 0.58 -0.47 -37.66
N ARG A 557 0.31 -1.79 -37.67
CA ARG A 557 -0.22 -2.48 -38.85
C ARG A 557 -1.57 -1.91 -39.28
N TRP A 558 -2.49 -1.72 -38.34
CA TRP A 558 -3.78 -1.07 -38.60
C TRP A 558 -3.61 0.33 -39.20
N LEU A 559 -2.75 1.16 -38.59
CA LEU A 559 -2.48 2.51 -39.08
C LEU A 559 -1.91 2.48 -40.52
N SER A 560 -1.03 1.53 -40.81
CA SER A 560 -0.40 1.39 -42.14
C SER A 560 -1.36 0.89 -43.22
N CYS A 561 -2.44 0.20 -42.83
CA CYS A 561 -3.50 -0.26 -43.72
C CYS A 561 -4.65 0.75 -43.88
N GLY A 562 -4.50 1.96 -43.32
CA GLY A 562 -5.52 3.00 -43.36
C GLY A 562 -5.80 3.56 -44.77
N PRO A 563 -6.86 4.39 -44.91
CA PRO A 563 -7.34 4.89 -46.19
C PRO A 563 -6.45 5.96 -46.84
N GLY A 564 -5.37 6.41 -46.19
CA GLY A 564 -4.46 7.46 -46.67
C GLY A 564 -3.09 7.40 -46.01
N HIS A 565 -2.30 8.47 -46.12
CA HIS A 565 -0.97 8.51 -45.52
C HIS A 565 -1.02 8.90 -44.03
N PRO A 566 -0.39 8.16 -43.11
CA PRO A 566 -0.40 8.52 -41.69
C PRO A 566 0.30 9.84 -41.42
N ARG A 567 -0.28 10.65 -40.52
CA ARG A 567 0.37 11.86 -39.98
C ARG A 567 1.45 11.47 -38.95
N PRO A 568 2.51 12.28 -38.74
CA PRO A 568 3.53 12.01 -37.73
C PRO A 568 2.95 11.80 -36.32
N GLU A 569 1.95 12.60 -35.95
CA GLU A 569 1.27 12.50 -34.66
C GLU A 569 0.50 11.18 -34.50
N ALA A 570 -0.04 10.64 -35.60
CA ALA A 570 -0.72 9.35 -35.61
C ALA A 570 0.28 8.19 -35.48
N VAL A 571 1.45 8.28 -36.13
CA VAL A 571 2.51 7.27 -35.96
C VAL A 571 3.02 7.27 -34.51
N LEU A 572 3.27 8.45 -33.93
CA LEU A 572 3.65 8.58 -32.53
C LEU A 572 2.56 8.02 -31.59
N ALA A 573 1.29 8.30 -31.86
CA ALA A 573 0.17 7.76 -31.12
C ALA A 573 0.08 6.22 -31.22
N ALA A 574 0.32 5.64 -32.39
CA ALA A 574 0.32 4.19 -32.57
C ALA A 574 1.45 3.52 -31.78
N ILE A 575 2.65 4.10 -31.81
CA ILE A 575 3.79 3.61 -31.03
C ILE A 575 3.46 3.65 -29.53
N THR A 576 3.04 4.80 -29.03
CA THR A 576 2.77 5.00 -27.59
C THR A 576 1.55 4.22 -27.09
N THR A 577 0.53 4.02 -27.92
CA THR A 577 -0.61 3.15 -27.58
C THR A 577 -0.20 1.69 -27.55
N THR A 578 0.69 1.25 -28.46
CA THR A 578 1.26 -0.11 -28.44
C THR A 578 1.99 -0.38 -27.13
N LEU A 579 2.89 0.55 -26.75
CA LEU A 579 3.63 0.51 -25.48
C LEU A 579 2.70 0.47 -24.25
N ALA A 580 1.63 1.28 -24.27
CA ALA A 580 0.69 1.40 -23.16
C ALA A 580 -0.25 0.19 -23.01
N TRP A 581 -0.50 -0.57 -24.09
CA TRP A 581 -1.63 -1.49 -24.18
C TRP A 581 -1.63 -2.55 -23.08
N GLY A 582 -0.54 -3.29 -22.94
CA GLY A 582 -0.39 -4.33 -21.92
C GLY A 582 -0.57 -3.79 -20.49
N PRO A 583 0.21 -2.78 -20.05
CA PRO A 583 0.03 -2.12 -18.77
C PRO A 583 -1.38 -1.57 -18.53
N LEU A 584 -2.01 -1.01 -19.56
CA LEU A 584 -3.35 -0.43 -19.49
C LEU A 584 -4.43 -1.50 -19.28
N MET A 585 -4.39 -2.57 -20.07
CA MET A 585 -5.34 -3.70 -19.95
C MET A 585 -5.17 -4.46 -18.62
N ARG A 586 -3.92 -4.56 -18.11
CA ARG A 586 -3.62 -5.10 -16.77
C ARG A 586 -3.94 -4.13 -15.62
N LYS A 587 -4.50 -2.95 -15.89
CA LYS A 587 -4.81 -1.90 -14.91
C LYS A 587 -3.59 -1.51 -14.05
N ARG A 588 -2.38 -1.51 -14.64
CA ARG A 588 -1.15 -1.01 -14.01
C ARG A 588 -1.02 0.51 -14.14
N ILE A 589 -1.40 1.05 -15.30
CA ILE A 589 -1.45 2.49 -15.57
C ILE A 589 -2.89 2.95 -15.79
N SER A 590 -3.14 4.25 -15.67
CA SER A 590 -4.46 4.80 -16.01
C SER A 590 -4.59 5.06 -17.50
N ARG A 591 -5.84 5.23 -17.97
CA ARG A 591 -6.11 5.72 -19.32
C ARG A 591 -5.46 7.09 -19.58
N LEU A 592 -5.46 7.97 -18.58
CA LEU A 592 -4.85 9.29 -18.69
C LEU A 592 -3.32 9.22 -18.88
N THR A 593 -2.64 8.30 -18.20
CA THR A 593 -1.20 8.02 -18.42
C THR A 593 -0.97 7.60 -19.86
N ALA A 594 -1.79 6.66 -20.37
CA ALA A 594 -1.69 6.17 -21.74
C ALA A 594 -1.90 7.29 -22.78
N GLU A 595 -2.93 8.11 -22.62
CA GLU A 595 -3.22 9.28 -23.48
C GLU A 595 -2.17 10.39 -23.37
N SER A 596 -1.32 10.38 -22.34
CA SER A 596 -0.28 11.39 -22.12
C SER A 596 1.10 10.95 -22.61
N LEU A 597 1.31 9.67 -22.93
CA LEU A 597 2.57 9.13 -23.42
C LEU A 597 3.13 9.82 -24.68
N PRO A 598 2.33 10.22 -25.69
CA PRO A 598 2.85 10.99 -26.82
C PRO A 598 3.55 12.27 -26.38
N TRP A 599 2.94 13.00 -25.44
CA TRP A 599 3.50 14.25 -24.92
C TRP A 599 4.79 14.00 -24.13
N TRP A 600 4.80 12.98 -23.27
CA TRP A 600 6.01 12.59 -22.55
C TRP A 600 7.16 12.24 -23.48
N THR A 601 6.89 11.46 -24.53
CA THR A 601 7.89 11.05 -25.52
C THR A 601 8.49 12.27 -26.22
N LYS A 602 7.65 13.22 -26.68
CA LYS A 602 8.15 14.46 -27.29
C LYS A 602 8.97 15.30 -26.32
N LEU A 603 8.51 15.43 -25.07
CA LEU A 603 9.24 16.15 -24.02
C LEU A 603 10.62 15.53 -23.76
N PHE A 604 10.72 14.21 -23.64
CA PHE A 604 12.00 13.52 -23.43
C PHE A 604 12.95 13.70 -24.60
N GLY A 605 12.45 13.55 -25.84
CA GLY A 605 13.26 13.78 -27.04
C GLY A 605 13.74 15.23 -27.13
N THR A 606 12.87 16.20 -26.88
CA THR A 606 13.25 17.62 -26.84
C THR A 606 14.27 17.92 -25.74
N MET A 607 14.15 17.32 -24.57
CA MET A 607 15.10 17.53 -23.47
C MET A 607 16.49 16.94 -23.78
N ILE A 608 16.54 15.77 -24.40
CA ILE A 608 17.80 15.17 -24.87
C ILE A 608 18.39 16.02 -26.00
N GLY A 609 17.60 16.36 -27.02
CA GLY A 609 18.03 17.21 -28.13
C GLY A 609 18.55 18.57 -27.68
N ALA A 610 17.79 19.28 -26.84
CA ALA A 610 18.13 20.63 -26.36
C ALA A 610 19.37 20.67 -25.46
N SER A 611 19.82 19.53 -24.92
CA SER A 611 21.06 19.48 -24.17
C SER A 611 22.29 19.63 -25.07
N ALA A 612 22.20 19.20 -26.35
CA ALA A 612 23.25 19.37 -27.33
C ALA A 612 23.29 20.80 -27.88
N ASP A 613 24.48 21.23 -28.30
CA ASP A 613 24.68 22.54 -28.94
C ASP A 613 23.98 22.61 -30.31
N ALA A 614 23.56 23.80 -30.74
CA ALA A 614 22.92 23.99 -32.05
C ALA A 614 23.78 23.48 -33.22
N SER A 615 25.11 23.48 -33.10
CA SER A 615 26.04 22.91 -34.08
C SER A 615 25.90 21.39 -34.29
N GLN A 616 25.27 20.68 -33.35
CA GLN A 616 25.03 19.23 -33.43
C GLN A 616 23.72 18.86 -34.13
N HIS A 617 22.94 19.86 -34.55
CA HIS A 617 21.68 19.69 -35.27
C HIS A 617 21.83 20.05 -36.75
N GLY A 618 21.42 19.15 -37.63
CA GLY A 618 21.38 19.38 -39.08
C GLY A 618 20.02 19.03 -39.68
N PRO A 619 19.77 19.39 -40.95
CA PRO A 619 18.52 19.06 -41.64
C PRO A 619 18.25 17.56 -41.68
N ASP A 620 19.31 16.74 -41.81
CA ASP A 620 19.21 15.29 -42.04
C ASP A 620 19.93 14.46 -40.97
N GLY A 621 20.23 15.03 -39.80
CA GLY A 621 20.95 14.31 -38.75
C GLY A 621 21.15 15.06 -37.44
N PHE A 622 21.60 14.31 -36.42
CA PHE A 622 21.84 14.77 -35.06
C PHE A 622 23.07 14.09 -34.45
N CYS A 623 23.97 14.86 -33.83
CA CYS A 623 25.21 14.37 -33.19
C CYS A 623 26.05 13.43 -34.09
N GLY A 624 26.10 13.70 -35.40
CA GLY A 624 26.84 12.90 -36.36
C GLY A 624 26.17 11.60 -36.82
N PHE A 625 24.91 11.37 -36.43
CA PHE A 625 24.07 10.29 -36.94
C PHE A 625 23.08 10.82 -37.98
N ALA A 626 22.90 10.10 -39.08
CA ALA A 626 21.85 10.42 -40.06
C ALA A 626 20.46 10.07 -39.51
N THR A 627 19.39 10.73 -39.98
CA THR A 627 18.01 10.44 -39.54
C THR A 627 17.63 8.96 -39.70
N GLU A 628 18.05 8.32 -40.79
CA GLU A 628 17.81 6.88 -41.01
C GLU A 628 18.52 6.02 -39.95
N GLU A 629 19.75 6.39 -39.56
CA GLU A 629 20.54 5.69 -38.55
C GLU A 629 19.93 5.87 -37.15
N LEU A 630 19.48 7.09 -36.82
CA LEU A 630 18.80 7.41 -35.56
C LEU A 630 17.56 6.54 -35.36
N LEU A 631 16.72 6.44 -36.39
CA LEU A 631 15.44 5.75 -36.29
C LEU A 631 15.56 4.24 -36.55
N GLY A 632 16.46 3.80 -37.42
CA GLY A 632 16.56 2.40 -37.84
C GLY A 632 17.53 1.56 -37.02
N GLU A 633 18.59 2.15 -36.46
CA GLU A 633 19.72 1.38 -35.91
C GLU A 633 20.09 1.75 -34.46
N ARG A 634 20.19 3.05 -34.15
CA ARG A 634 20.76 3.53 -32.87
C ARG A 634 19.82 3.36 -31.70
N THR A 635 20.33 2.96 -30.56
CA THR A 635 19.56 2.97 -29.31
C THR A 635 19.45 4.39 -28.76
N LEU A 636 18.37 4.71 -28.06
CA LEU A 636 18.21 5.99 -27.36
C LEU A 636 19.34 6.24 -26.35
N THR A 637 19.90 5.18 -25.76
CA THR A 637 21.05 5.22 -24.86
C THR A 637 22.29 5.74 -25.58
N GLU A 638 22.58 5.26 -26.80
CA GLU A 638 23.66 5.79 -27.64
C GLU A 638 23.40 7.25 -28.05
N ILE A 639 22.16 7.58 -28.43
CA ILE A 639 21.77 8.93 -28.84
C ILE A 639 21.93 9.92 -27.68
N ALA A 640 21.46 9.57 -26.48
CA ALA A 640 21.56 10.40 -25.29
C ALA A 640 23.02 10.56 -24.84
N PHE A 641 23.83 9.51 -24.94
CA PHE A 641 25.27 9.61 -24.69
C PHE A 641 25.93 10.62 -25.63
N ALA A 642 25.65 10.52 -26.94
CA ALA A 642 26.23 11.41 -27.94
C ALA A 642 25.74 12.86 -27.76
N ALA A 643 24.48 13.07 -27.40
CA ALA A 643 23.93 14.39 -27.08
C ALA A 643 24.62 15.04 -25.88
N LEU A 644 24.92 14.25 -24.84
CA LEU A 644 25.54 14.73 -23.61
C LEU A 644 27.03 15.03 -23.80
N LEU A 645 27.75 14.13 -24.48
CA LEU A 645 29.21 14.12 -24.47
C LEU A 645 29.83 14.48 -25.82
N ASN A 646 29.05 14.64 -26.88
CA ASN A 646 29.56 14.90 -28.24
C ASN A 646 30.65 13.89 -28.67
N LEU A 647 30.47 12.62 -28.28
CA LEU A 647 31.40 11.52 -28.54
C LEU A 647 30.63 10.28 -29.01
N LYS A 648 31.28 9.46 -29.83
CA LYS A 648 30.77 8.11 -30.15
C LYS A 648 31.13 7.16 -29.01
N PRO A 649 30.16 6.49 -28.37
CA PRO A 649 30.43 5.66 -27.22
C PRO A 649 31.11 4.34 -27.59
N THR A 650 31.98 3.85 -26.70
CA THR A 650 32.37 2.42 -26.66
C THR A 650 31.37 1.61 -25.82
N VAL A 651 31.51 0.28 -25.82
CA VAL A 651 30.68 -0.62 -24.99
C VAL A 651 30.82 -0.31 -23.50
N ASP A 652 32.03 0.02 -23.05
CA ASP A 652 32.31 0.32 -21.64
C ASP A 652 31.77 1.71 -21.26
N ASP A 653 31.78 2.66 -22.20
CA ASP A 653 31.16 3.98 -22.00
C ASP A 653 29.64 3.86 -21.84
N LEU A 654 28.97 3.09 -22.71
CA LEU A 654 27.53 2.83 -22.57
C LEU A 654 27.20 2.14 -21.25
N PHE A 655 28.07 1.23 -20.79
CA PHE A 655 27.91 0.56 -19.51
C PHE A 655 27.98 1.56 -18.34
N ALA A 656 28.97 2.46 -18.34
CA ALA A 656 29.08 3.50 -17.32
C ALA A 656 27.90 4.48 -17.38
N PHE A 657 27.52 4.90 -18.57
CA PHE A 657 26.40 5.82 -18.79
C PHE A 657 25.07 5.24 -18.28
N LYS A 658 24.70 4.01 -18.69
CA LYS A 658 23.45 3.38 -18.22
C LYS A 658 23.42 3.15 -16.71
N THR A 659 24.59 2.87 -16.13
CA THR A 659 24.75 2.71 -14.68
C THR A 659 24.44 4.01 -13.95
N LEU A 660 24.93 5.14 -14.46
CA LEU A 660 24.59 6.47 -13.94
C LEU A 660 23.11 6.79 -14.12
N VAL A 661 22.54 6.46 -15.30
CA VAL A 661 21.11 6.67 -15.57
C VAL A 661 20.25 5.97 -14.53
N GLY A 662 20.44 4.68 -14.35
CA GLY A 662 19.58 3.92 -13.43
C GLY A 662 19.75 4.31 -11.95
N LEU A 663 20.95 4.70 -11.52
CA LEU A 663 21.17 5.15 -10.14
C LEU A 663 20.47 6.48 -9.80
N LEU A 664 20.28 7.35 -10.80
CA LEU A 664 19.88 8.75 -10.59
C LEU A 664 18.41 9.04 -10.88
N LEU A 665 17.62 8.02 -11.23
CA LEU A 665 16.17 8.13 -11.49
C LEU A 665 15.43 8.83 -10.34
N THR A 666 15.56 8.35 -9.10
CA THR A 666 14.85 8.94 -7.96
C THR A 666 15.65 8.90 -6.66
N ASN A 667 15.46 9.93 -5.82
CA ASN A 667 15.91 9.98 -4.42
C ASN A 667 14.71 10.00 -3.46
N GLY A 668 13.57 9.44 -3.89
CA GLY A 668 12.35 9.38 -3.13
C GLY A 668 11.49 10.66 -3.22
N PRO A 669 10.29 10.62 -2.64
CA PRO A 669 9.26 11.64 -2.85
C PRO A 669 9.55 12.98 -2.18
N GLY A 670 10.40 13.00 -1.14
CA GLY A 670 10.78 14.23 -0.43
C GLY A 670 11.88 15.04 -1.10
N ALA A 671 12.48 14.55 -2.19
CA ALA A 671 13.51 15.29 -2.91
C ALA A 671 12.94 16.58 -3.51
N ILE A 672 13.68 17.70 -3.40
CA ILE A 672 13.21 19.01 -3.88
C ILE A 672 12.85 19.01 -5.37
N SER A 673 13.56 18.23 -6.20
CA SER A 673 13.24 18.02 -7.61
C SER A 673 11.86 17.38 -7.84
N ALA A 674 11.46 16.43 -6.98
CA ALA A 674 10.14 15.79 -7.05
C ALA A 674 9.04 16.70 -6.47
N GLN A 675 9.35 17.43 -5.40
CA GLN A 675 8.43 18.40 -4.80
C GLN A 675 8.13 19.57 -5.75
N GLY A 676 9.13 20.08 -6.48
CA GLY A 676 8.94 21.10 -7.51
C GLY A 676 8.00 20.64 -8.62
N ALA A 677 8.19 19.40 -9.09
CA ALA A 677 7.35 18.78 -10.11
C ALA A 677 5.88 18.63 -9.65
N LYS A 678 5.67 18.07 -8.45
CA LYS A 678 4.32 17.93 -7.85
C LYS A 678 3.67 19.28 -7.55
N GLY A 679 4.47 20.25 -7.10
CA GLY A 679 4.00 21.61 -6.84
C GLY A 679 3.45 22.27 -8.11
N ALA A 680 4.13 22.10 -9.24
CA ALA A 680 3.68 22.61 -10.53
C ALA A 680 2.36 21.95 -11.00
N VAL A 681 2.21 20.63 -10.81
CA VAL A 681 0.94 19.93 -11.07
C VAL A 681 -0.17 20.41 -10.14
N SER A 682 0.11 20.57 -8.83
CA SER A 682 -0.84 21.12 -7.87
C SER A 682 -1.26 22.55 -8.16
N ALA A 683 -0.40 23.34 -8.78
CA ALA A 683 -0.75 24.70 -9.20
C ALA A 683 -1.81 24.72 -10.32
N ASP A 684 -1.91 23.66 -11.12
CA ASP A 684 -2.94 23.52 -12.16
C ASP A 684 -4.18 22.73 -11.68
N GLY A 685 -4.06 22.04 -10.55
CA GLY A 685 -5.13 21.27 -9.92
C GLY A 685 -5.25 19.84 -10.48
N PRO A 686 -4.58 18.82 -9.90
CA PRO A 686 -4.62 17.44 -10.40
C PRO A 686 -6.02 16.83 -10.43
N GLU A 687 -6.97 17.39 -9.68
CA GLU A 687 -8.39 16.99 -9.66
C GLU A 687 -9.14 17.35 -10.95
N SER A 688 -8.56 18.22 -11.77
CA SER A 688 -8.98 18.58 -13.13
C SER A 688 -7.80 18.34 -14.10
N PRO A 689 -7.48 17.06 -14.42
CA PRO A 689 -6.25 16.69 -15.11
C PRO A 689 -6.04 17.38 -16.47
N GLU A 690 -7.13 17.76 -17.15
CA GLU A 690 -7.10 18.48 -18.42
C GLU A 690 -6.45 19.86 -18.35
N ARG A 691 -6.34 20.44 -17.15
CA ARG A 691 -5.67 21.74 -16.91
C ARG A 691 -4.17 21.61 -16.71
N VAL A 692 -3.70 20.42 -16.31
CA VAL A 692 -2.31 20.20 -15.96
C VAL A 692 -1.44 20.20 -17.21
N GLN A 693 -0.40 21.03 -17.20
CA GLN A 693 0.54 21.13 -18.29
C GLN A 693 1.83 20.34 -17.98
N LEU A 694 2.09 19.25 -18.72
CA LEU A 694 3.23 18.37 -18.44
C LEU A 694 4.58 19.07 -18.63
N ASN A 695 4.69 19.94 -19.64
CA ASN A 695 5.85 20.79 -19.84
C ASN A 695 6.11 21.74 -18.66
N LYS A 696 5.06 22.37 -18.10
CA LYS A 696 5.16 23.21 -16.90
C LYS A 696 5.56 22.37 -15.68
N ALA A 697 5.02 21.16 -15.55
CA ALA A 697 5.39 20.26 -14.47
C ALA A 697 6.88 19.86 -14.52
N LEU A 698 7.41 19.59 -15.72
CA LEU A 698 8.86 19.40 -15.93
C LEU A 698 9.67 20.66 -15.63
N ALA A 699 9.19 21.85 -15.99
CA ALA A 699 9.82 23.11 -15.59
C ALA A 699 9.85 23.27 -14.06
N GLY A 700 8.82 22.79 -13.35
CA GLY A 700 8.80 22.69 -11.90
C GLY A 700 9.95 21.82 -11.35
N PHE A 701 10.24 20.68 -12.00
CA PHE A 701 11.43 19.89 -11.70
C PHE A 701 12.72 20.68 -11.96
N LEU A 702 12.87 21.26 -13.17
CA LEU A 702 14.12 21.90 -13.61
C LEU A 702 14.49 23.12 -12.75
N THR A 703 13.50 23.92 -12.37
CA THR A 703 13.69 25.08 -11.47
C THR A 703 14.08 24.67 -10.04
N HIS A 704 13.85 23.42 -9.66
CA HIS A 704 14.23 22.84 -8.36
C HIS A 704 15.47 21.94 -8.46
N THR A 705 16.28 22.13 -9.51
CA THR A 705 17.62 21.58 -9.65
C THR A 705 18.62 22.72 -9.84
N GLY A 706 19.88 22.49 -9.47
CA GLY A 706 20.92 23.51 -9.51
C GLY A 706 22.24 23.00 -8.95
N TYR A 707 23.21 23.88 -8.80
CA TYR A 707 24.54 23.53 -8.30
C TYR A 707 24.51 22.77 -6.96
N THR A 708 23.60 23.12 -6.04
CA THR A 708 23.46 22.45 -4.73
C THR A 708 22.64 21.14 -4.78
N HIS A 709 21.68 21.03 -5.69
CA HIS A 709 20.82 19.85 -5.85
C HIS A 709 20.88 19.37 -7.29
N GLY A 710 21.81 18.45 -7.56
CA GLY A 710 22.08 17.89 -8.89
C GLY A 710 23.44 18.26 -9.45
N GLY A 711 24.05 19.38 -9.02
CA GLY A 711 25.37 19.83 -9.50
C GLY A 711 26.58 19.37 -8.68
N ASN A 712 26.40 18.78 -7.49
CA ASN A 712 27.52 18.39 -6.61
C ASN A 712 28.51 17.39 -7.24
N GLY A 713 28.09 16.63 -8.26
CA GLY A 713 28.99 15.76 -9.02
C GLY A 713 30.17 16.51 -9.64
N TYR A 714 29.98 17.78 -10.01
CA TYR A 714 31.06 18.62 -10.52
C TYR A 714 32.11 18.93 -9.44
N GLU A 715 31.71 19.19 -8.19
CA GLU A 715 32.67 19.39 -7.10
C GLU A 715 33.58 18.16 -6.92
N GLY A 716 33.01 16.96 -7.11
CA GLY A 716 33.76 15.70 -7.14
C GLY A 716 34.76 15.63 -8.30
N ILE A 717 34.36 16.06 -9.50
CA ILE A 717 35.25 16.11 -10.67
C ILE A 717 36.38 17.12 -10.47
N ALA A 718 36.06 18.35 -10.03
CA ALA A 718 37.04 19.39 -9.76
C ALA A 718 38.05 18.93 -8.69
N PHE A 719 37.57 18.26 -7.64
CA PHE A 719 38.42 17.66 -6.61
C PHE A 719 39.35 16.59 -7.18
N LEU A 720 38.84 15.69 -8.03
CA LEU A 720 39.64 14.64 -8.65
C LEU A 720 40.65 15.20 -9.66
N ASN A 721 40.26 16.15 -10.52
CA ASN A 721 41.17 16.82 -11.45
C ASN A 721 42.32 17.51 -10.72
N GLU A 722 42.02 18.21 -9.63
CA GLU A 722 43.03 18.83 -8.77
C GLU A 722 43.93 17.80 -8.08
N ALA A 723 43.35 16.72 -7.53
CA ALA A 723 44.11 15.68 -6.85
C ALA A 723 45.07 14.97 -7.80
N PHE A 724 44.59 14.61 -8.99
CA PHE A 724 45.36 13.91 -10.02
C PHE A 724 46.18 14.84 -10.91
N ARG A 725 46.19 16.16 -10.65
CA ARG A 725 47.02 17.10 -11.40
C ARG A 725 48.49 16.69 -11.29
N SER A 726 49.14 16.57 -12.44
CA SER A 726 50.55 16.14 -12.55
C SER A 726 50.83 14.74 -11.99
N SER A 727 49.81 13.89 -11.83
CA SER A 727 49.98 12.50 -11.39
C SER A 727 50.60 11.58 -12.44
N GLY A 728 50.52 11.96 -13.72
CA GLY A 728 50.92 11.12 -14.85
C GLY A 728 49.89 10.06 -15.24
N LEU A 729 48.66 10.11 -14.72
CA LEU A 729 47.59 9.19 -15.14
C LEU A 729 47.25 9.40 -16.63
N GLU A 730 47.50 8.38 -17.45
CA GLU A 730 47.14 8.38 -18.88
C GLU A 730 45.76 7.76 -19.12
N ASP A 731 45.51 6.58 -18.56
CA ASP A 731 44.26 5.85 -18.70
C ASP A 731 43.70 5.48 -17.30
N PRO A 732 42.53 5.99 -16.91
CA PRO A 732 41.94 5.68 -15.61
C PRO A 732 41.40 4.24 -15.51
N THR A 733 41.32 3.52 -16.63
CA THR A 733 40.84 2.14 -16.69
C THR A 733 41.96 1.11 -16.56
N ASP A 734 43.24 1.50 -16.69
CA ASP A 734 44.38 0.59 -16.55
C ASP A 734 44.72 0.36 -15.07
N ALA A 735 44.43 -0.83 -14.56
CA ALA A 735 44.80 -1.25 -13.20
C ALA A 735 46.31 -1.30 -12.95
N ARG A 736 47.15 -1.23 -14.00
CA ARG A 736 48.62 -1.27 -13.90
C ARG A 736 49.26 0.11 -14.02
N HIS A 737 48.48 1.19 -13.91
CA HIS A 737 49.01 2.55 -13.91
C HIS A 737 50.12 2.74 -12.85
N THR A 738 51.08 3.63 -13.10
CA THR A 738 52.20 3.89 -12.19
C THR A 738 51.88 4.91 -11.08
N VAL A 739 50.64 5.41 -11.03
CA VAL A 739 50.21 6.44 -10.09
C VAL A 739 50.07 5.88 -8.68
N ASP A 740 50.77 6.49 -7.71
CA ASP A 740 50.67 6.18 -6.29
C ASP A 740 49.42 6.84 -5.65
N LEU A 741 48.33 6.07 -5.59
CA LEU A 741 47.05 6.52 -5.03
C LEU A 741 47.14 6.81 -3.52
N GLU A 742 48.00 6.11 -2.77
CA GLU A 742 48.19 6.35 -1.34
C GLU A 742 48.89 7.68 -1.09
N ALA A 743 49.92 8.00 -1.88
CA ALA A 743 50.59 9.29 -1.80
C ALA A 743 49.64 10.45 -2.19
N LEU A 744 48.79 10.26 -3.20
CA LEU A 744 47.75 11.22 -3.57
C LEU A 744 46.75 11.45 -2.44
N ALA A 745 46.28 10.37 -1.81
CA ALA A 745 45.34 10.42 -0.69
C ALA A 745 45.97 11.15 0.49
N ARG A 746 47.22 10.82 0.86
CA ARG A 746 47.96 11.48 1.95
C ARG A 746 48.09 12.98 1.74
N ARG A 747 48.44 13.44 0.52
CA ARG A 747 48.49 14.88 0.18
C ARG A 747 47.13 15.56 0.35
N SER A 748 46.06 14.91 -0.12
CA SER A 748 44.70 15.42 0.03
C SER A 748 44.28 15.55 1.50
N VAL A 749 44.61 14.54 2.31
CA VAL A 749 44.35 14.52 3.76
C VAL A 749 45.13 15.62 4.48
N GLU A 750 46.42 15.78 4.21
CA GLU A 750 47.25 16.82 4.80
C GLU A 750 46.70 18.23 4.49
N ARG A 751 46.35 18.49 3.23
CA ARG A 751 45.74 19.76 2.80
C ARG A 751 44.44 20.03 3.54
N TYR A 752 43.58 19.02 3.65
CA TYR A 752 42.30 19.15 4.34
C TYR A 752 42.44 19.33 5.86
N ALA A 753 43.38 18.62 6.49
CA ALA A 753 43.68 18.75 7.92
C ALA A 753 44.18 20.16 8.27
N GLN A 754 45.05 20.73 7.44
CA GLN A 754 45.53 22.11 7.58
C GLN A 754 44.39 23.11 7.42
N TYR A 755 43.52 22.93 6.43
CA TYR A 755 42.33 23.75 6.23
C TYR A 755 41.39 23.70 7.45
N LYS A 756 41.07 22.51 7.95
CA LYS A 756 40.20 22.30 9.11
C LYS A 756 40.77 22.96 10.37
N THR A 757 42.08 22.87 10.57
CA THR A 757 42.78 23.52 11.69
C THR A 757 42.71 25.05 11.58
N ARG A 758 42.94 25.59 10.39
CA ARG A 758 42.86 27.03 10.12
C ARG A 758 41.46 27.59 10.33
N GLN A 759 40.42 26.91 9.85
CA GLN A 759 39.02 27.34 10.03
C GLN A 759 38.61 27.33 11.51
N LYS A 760 39.03 26.31 12.27
CA LYS A 760 38.83 26.27 13.72
C LYS A 760 39.51 27.43 14.44
N GLN A 761 40.73 27.80 14.04
CA GLN A 761 41.44 28.95 14.61
C GLN A 761 40.75 30.29 14.29
N LEU A 762 40.10 30.40 13.13
CA LEU A 762 39.33 31.57 12.71
C LEU A 762 37.94 31.65 13.36
N GLY A 763 37.55 30.67 14.18
CA GLY A 763 36.24 30.64 14.82
C GLY A 763 35.07 30.34 13.88
N SER A 764 35.33 29.92 12.64
CA SER A 764 34.29 29.53 11.69
C SER A 764 33.72 28.16 12.06
N LEU A 765 32.40 28.10 12.24
CA LEU A 765 31.67 26.85 12.50
C LEU A 765 31.34 26.09 11.21
N ASP A 766 31.39 26.75 10.05
CA ASP A 766 31.15 26.14 8.74
C ASP A 766 32.47 25.74 8.07
N ILE A 767 32.86 24.48 8.28
CA ILE A 767 34.01 23.87 7.64
C ILE A 767 33.53 23.15 6.39
N ALA A 768 34.06 23.53 5.22
CA ALA A 768 33.76 22.85 3.96
C ALA A 768 34.07 21.35 4.07
N LYS A 769 33.19 20.51 3.53
CA LYS A 769 33.38 19.07 3.46
C LYS A 769 34.19 18.74 2.20
N LEU A 770 34.96 17.66 2.24
CA LEU A 770 35.53 17.11 1.02
C LEU A 770 34.39 16.56 0.14
N PRO A 771 34.35 16.90 -1.16
CA PRO A 771 33.34 16.37 -2.08
C PRO A 771 33.37 14.84 -2.15
N GLY A 772 32.22 14.22 -2.36
CA GLY A 772 32.13 12.79 -2.63
C GLY A 772 32.30 11.84 -1.43
N ILE A 773 32.54 12.35 -0.23
CA ILE A 773 32.74 11.53 0.97
C ILE A 773 31.77 11.85 2.10
N ASN A 774 31.47 10.83 2.91
CA ASN A 774 30.54 10.82 4.03
C ASN A 774 29.05 10.95 3.62
N HIS A 775 28.14 10.52 4.50
CA HIS A 775 26.70 10.57 4.26
C HIS A 775 25.94 10.90 5.55
N PRO A 776 24.83 11.67 5.50
CA PRO A 776 24.07 12.04 6.71
C PRO A 776 23.49 10.85 7.49
N VAL A 777 23.25 9.73 6.78
CA VAL A 777 22.60 8.52 7.31
C VAL A 777 23.59 7.37 7.56
N PHE A 778 24.57 7.16 6.68
CA PHE A 778 25.56 6.08 6.82
C PHE A 778 26.72 6.55 7.69
N LYS A 779 26.44 6.69 8.99
CA LYS A 779 27.39 7.19 9.98
C LYS A 779 27.42 6.28 11.22
N ASP A 780 28.35 6.60 12.12
CA ASP A 780 28.48 6.01 13.45
C ASP A 780 28.86 4.51 13.50
N LYS A 781 29.28 3.91 12.37
CA LYS A 781 29.99 2.61 12.35
C LYS A 781 31.51 2.83 12.32
N PRO A 782 32.33 1.82 12.71
CA PRO A 782 33.79 1.88 12.54
C PRO A 782 34.20 2.11 11.08
N VAL A 783 33.54 1.38 10.17
CA VAL A 783 33.62 1.57 8.72
C VAL A 783 32.20 1.78 8.18
N ASN A 784 32.00 2.90 7.50
CA ASN A 784 30.71 3.25 6.90
C ASN A 784 30.71 2.91 5.41
N HIS A 785 29.61 2.32 4.93
CA HIS A 785 29.43 2.00 3.52
C HIS A 785 28.12 2.61 3.00
N ASP A 786 28.17 3.14 1.78
CA ASP A 786 26.97 3.45 1.00
C ASP A 786 26.62 2.19 0.17
N PRO A 787 25.42 1.59 0.34
CA PRO A 787 25.04 0.40 -0.39
C PRO A 787 25.12 0.55 -1.91
N ARG A 788 24.93 1.78 -2.43
CA ARG A 788 25.01 2.06 -3.87
C ARG A 788 26.45 1.97 -4.36
N GLU A 789 27.40 2.54 -3.63
CA GLU A 789 28.81 2.46 -4.00
C GLU A 789 29.32 1.02 -3.93
N VAL A 790 28.93 0.27 -2.90
CA VAL A 790 29.33 -1.15 -2.76
C VAL A 790 28.78 -1.98 -3.93
N PHE A 791 27.51 -1.76 -4.31
CA PHE A 791 26.91 -2.42 -5.46
C PHE A 791 27.68 -2.14 -6.75
N ILE A 792 28.01 -0.87 -7.00
CA ILE A 792 28.74 -0.45 -8.21
C ILE A 792 30.12 -1.08 -8.25
N ALA A 793 30.83 -1.09 -7.11
CA ALA A 793 32.12 -1.73 -7.05
C ALA A 793 32.07 -3.21 -7.41
N ASN A 794 31.11 -3.96 -6.83
CA ASN A 794 30.94 -5.38 -7.11
C ASN A 794 30.57 -5.62 -8.58
N LEU A 795 29.76 -4.72 -9.16
CA LEU A 795 29.33 -4.78 -10.55
C LEU A 795 30.52 -4.61 -11.53
N TYR A 796 31.41 -3.66 -11.26
CA TYR A 796 32.61 -3.44 -12.06
C TYR A 796 33.67 -4.53 -11.84
N GLU A 797 33.85 -4.98 -10.61
CA GLU A 797 34.75 -6.09 -10.27
C GLU A 797 34.34 -7.39 -10.98
N ALA A 798 33.04 -7.70 -11.02
CA ALA A 798 32.52 -8.88 -11.74
C ALA A 798 32.76 -8.81 -13.26
N ARG A 799 32.95 -7.62 -13.82
CA ARG A 799 33.30 -7.39 -15.23
C ARG A 799 34.81 -7.34 -15.48
N GLY A 800 35.63 -7.37 -14.43
CA GLY A 800 37.07 -7.17 -14.53
C GLY A 800 37.46 -5.73 -14.92
N GLU A 801 36.58 -4.76 -14.69
CA GLU A 801 36.83 -3.37 -15.02
C GLU A 801 37.40 -2.59 -13.82
N TYR A 802 38.32 -1.67 -14.11
CA TYR A 802 38.95 -0.81 -13.11
C TYR A 802 38.64 0.67 -13.34
N ASN A 803 38.72 1.45 -12.25
CA ASN A 803 38.59 2.91 -12.27
C ASN A 803 39.51 3.52 -11.18
N ALA A 804 40.59 4.17 -11.61
CA ALA A 804 41.58 4.78 -10.73
C ALA A 804 40.98 5.84 -9.78
N PHE A 805 39.97 6.59 -10.22
CA PHE A 805 39.33 7.63 -9.39
C PHE A 805 38.48 7.03 -8.28
N HIS A 806 37.75 5.96 -8.58
CA HIS A 806 36.97 5.23 -7.58
C HIS A 806 37.88 4.53 -6.57
N ALA A 807 38.96 3.91 -7.04
CA ALA A 807 40.00 3.33 -6.20
C ALA A 807 40.63 4.39 -5.27
N PHE A 808 40.94 5.58 -5.80
CA PHE A 808 41.45 6.69 -5.00
C PHE A 808 40.50 7.12 -3.89
N TYR A 809 39.18 7.23 -4.15
CA TYR A 809 38.22 7.58 -3.09
C TYR A 809 38.21 6.55 -1.94
N ARG A 810 38.34 5.26 -2.25
CA ARG A 810 38.43 4.19 -1.24
C ARG A 810 39.68 4.30 -0.38
N VAL A 811 40.82 4.63 -0.99
CA VAL A 811 42.07 4.89 -0.27
C VAL A 811 41.96 6.18 0.56
N LEU A 812 41.32 7.23 0.03
CA LEU A 812 41.16 8.52 0.67
C LEU A 812 40.36 8.43 1.98
N VAL A 813 39.23 7.71 2.00
CA VAL A 813 38.41 7.58 3.21
C VAL A 813 39.13 6.82 4.32
N GLN A 814 39.99 5.86 3.97
CA GLN A 814 40.84 5.16 4.92
C GLN A 814 41.95 6.08 5.45
N ALA A 815 42.64 6.80 4.56
CA ALA A 815 43.71 7.72 4.94
C ALA A 815 43.23 8.87 5.86
N LEU A 816 41.99 9.35 5.68
CA LEU A 816 41.37 10.33 6.58
C LEU A 816 41.21 9.82 8.02
N PHE A 817 40.86 8.55 8.16
CA PHE A 817 40.72 7.90 9.47
C PHE A 817 42.09 7.65 10.10
N ASP A 818 43.03 7.10 9.34
CA ASP A 818 44.38 6.79 9.83
C ASP A 818 45.13 8.05 10.30
N ALA A 819 44.89 9.19 9.64
CA ALA A 819 45.45 10.49 10.03
C ALA A 819 44.68 11.20 11.17
N GLY A 820 43.60 10.59 11.71
CA GLY A 820 42.79 11.18 12.79
C GLY A 820 41.95 12.40 12.37
N VAL A 821 41.78 12.63 11.07
CA VAL A 821 40.99 13.77 10.54
C VAL A 821 39.49 13.49 10.63
N SER A 822 39.11 12.22 10.46
CA SER A 822 37.77 11.68 10.75
C SER A 822 37.80 10.74 11.97
N ARG A 823 36.65 10.59 12.64
CA ARG A 823 36.52 9.69 13.82
C ARG A 823 36.42 8.22 13.43
N ASN A 824 35.97 7.95 12.22
CA ASN A 824 35.66 6.66 11.63
C ASN A 824 35.91 6.72 10.13
N VAL A 825 36.02 5.57 9.47
CA VAL A 825 36.17 5.52 8.01
C VAL A 825 34.85 5.96 7.39
N TYR A 826 34.87 7.08 6.67
CA TYR A 826 33.68 7.60 5.99
C TYR A 826 33.32 6.72 4.80
N CYS A 827 32.04 6.73 4.41
CA CYS A 827 31.63 6.10 3.17
C CYS A 827 32.01 6.97 1.97
N VAL A 828 32.30 6.33 0.85
CA VAL A 828 32.27 6.98 -0.48
C VAL A 828 30.79 7.09 -0.88
N ASN A 829 30.33 8.30 -1.20
CA ASN A 829 28.92 8.54 -1.49
C ASN A 829 28.63 8.43 -2.99
N VAL A 830 27.35 8.58 -3.38
CA VAL A 830 26.94 8.51 -4.79
C VAL A 830 27.57 9.61 -5.65
N ASP A 831 27.81 10.82 -5.13
CA ASP A 831 28.41 11.92 -5.89
C ASP A 831 29.86 11.59 -6.31
N ALA A 832 30.62 10.90 -5.45
CA ALA A 832 31.94 10.38 -5.81
C ALA A 832 31.86 9.32 -6.91
N VAL A 833 30.85 8.45 -6.87
CA VAL A 833 30.62 7.44 -7.93
C VAL A 833 30.31 8.13 -9.26
N ILE A 834 29.45 9.15 -9.25
CA ILE A 834 29.13 9.96 -10.44
C ILE A 834 30.41 10.57 -11.03
N ALA A 835 31.17 11.28 -10.21
CA ALA A 835 32.41 11.92 -10.64
C ALA A 835 33.43 10.92 -11.19
N ALA A 836 33.61 9.78 -10.51
CA ALA A 836 34.55 8.75 -10.94
C ALA A 836 34.14 8.09 -12.26
N LEU A 837 32.85 7.79 -12.45
CA LEU A 837 32.36 7.19 -13.70
C LEU A 837 32.38 8.17 -14.88
N LEU A 838 32.06 9.45 -14.65
CA LEU A 838 32.20 10.48 -15.68
C LEU A 838 33.66 10.64 -16.12
N LEU A 839 34.59 10.74 -15.17
CA LEU A 839 36.01 10.85 -15.50
C LEU A 839 36.58 9.55 -16.11
N LYS A 840 36.01 8.38 -15.83
CA LYS A 840 36.35 7.15 -16.56
C LYS A 840 36.14 7.32 -18.06
N MET A 841 35.05 7.96 -18.48
CA MET A 841 34.70 8.20 -19.89
C MET A 841 35.45 9.42 -20.46
N LEU A 842 35.63 10.47 -19.66
CA LEU A 842 36.06 11.79 -20.16
C LEU A 842 37.54 12.12 -19.92
N TRP A 843 38.28 11.34 -19.12
CA TRP A 843 39.68 11.67 -18.82
C TRP A 843 40.59 11.72 -20.04
N GLN A 844 40.50 10.71 -20.92
CA GLN A 844 41.32 10.68 -22.12
C GLN A 844 40.94 11.78 -23.13
N PRO A 845 39.64 12.01 -23.45
CA PRO A 845 39.23 13.19 -24.23
C PRO A 845 39.72 14.52 -23.64
N LEU A 846 39.60 14.71 -22.32
CA LEU A 846 40.09 15.89 -21.61
C LEU A 846 41.61 16.06 -21.82
N LYS A 847 42.40 15.00 -21.68
CA LYS A 847 43.86 15.04 -21.90
C LYS A 847 44.25 15.32 -23.35
N ARG A 848 43.43 14.90 -24.31
CA ARG A 848 43.64 15.19 -25.75
C ARG A 848 43.20 16.62 -26.13
N GLY A 849 42.55 17.35 -25.22
CA GLY A 849 42.01 18.69 -25.50
C GLY A 849 40.72 18.68 -26.31
N GLU A 850 40.04 17.52 -26.39
CA GLU A 850 38.73 17.37 -27.04
C GLU A 850 37.58 17.84 -26.12
N PHE A 851 37.86 17.96 -24.82
CA PHE A 851 36.92 18.41 -23.78
C PHE A 851 37.57 19.48 -22.91
N SER A 852 36.82 20.51 -22.52
CA SER A 852 37.28 21.52 -21.56
C SER A 852 36.79 21.23 -20.12
N GLU A 853 37.36 21.92 -19.13
CA GLU A 853 36.88 21.82 -17.74
C GLU A 853 35.43 22.34 -17.58
N ALA A 854 35.01 23.31 -18.40
CA ALA A 854 33.63 23.80 -18.41
C ALA A 854 32.65 22.78 -19.01
N ASP A 855 33.11 22.01 -20.00
CA ASP A 855 32.31 20.92 -20.58
C ASP A 855 32.11 19.78 -19.56
N LEU A 856 33.10 19.51 -18.71
CA LEU A 856 32.96 18.55 -17.61
C LEU A 856 31.90 18.98 -16.59
N GLU A 857 31.85 20.27 -16.24
CA GLU A 857 30.81 20.82 -15.36
C GLU A 857 29.42 20.63 -15.95
N THR A 858 29.27 21.01 -17.22
CA THR A 858 28.02 20.90 -17.97
C THR A 858 27.58 19.44 -18.08
N ALA A 859 28.51 18.53 -18.40
CA ALA A 859 28.23 17.10 -18.50
C ALA A 859 27.81 16.51 -17.15
N ALA A 860 28.47 16.87 -16.06
CA ALA A 860 28.16 16.39 -14.72
C ALA A 860 26.79 16.83 -14.22
N PHE A 861 26.39 18.06 -14.53
CA PHE A 861 25.06 18.52 -14.20
C PHE A 861 24.02 17.89 -15.15
N THR A 862 24.29 17.81 -16.45
CA THR A 862 23.32 17.30 -17.43
C THR A 862 23.04 15.79 -17.27
N ILE A 863 24.05 14.98 -16.89
CA ILE A 863 23.83 13.55 -16.58
C ILE A 863 22.93 13.34 -15.36
N PHE A 864 22.85 14.30 -14.45
CA PHE A 864 21.87 14.26 -13.37
C PHE A 864 20.46 14.57 -13.88
N LEU A 865 20.32 15.45 -14.87
CA LEU A 865 19.03 15.90 -15.39
C LEU A 865 18.31 14.82 -16.21
N TYR A 866 19.01 14.06 -17.07
CA TYR A 866 18.35 13.04 -17.90
C TYR A 866 17.58 11.98 -17.09
N PRO A 867 18.18 11.33 -16.08
CA PRO A 867 17.50 10.26 -15.37
C PRO A 867 16.52 10.84 -14.36
N ARG A 868 16.85 11.99 -13.76
CA ARG A 868 15.95 12.67 -12.85
C ARG A 868 14.69 13.19 -13.55
N MET A 869 14.78 13.56 -14.82
CA MET A 869 13.61 13.87 -15.66
C MET A 869 12.65 12.68 -15.71
N LEU A 870 13.14 11.45 -15.92
CA LEU A 870 12.31 10.24 -15.96
C LEU A 870 11.64 9.98 -14.60
N GLY A 871 12.39 10.03 -13.50
CA GLY A 871 11.83 9.85 -12.17
C GLY A 871 10.83 10.95 -11.79
N CYS A 872 11.09 12.20 -12.15
CA CYS A 872 10.14 13.29 -11.95
C CYS A 872 8.91 13.15 -12.84
N ALA A 873 9.02 12.63 -14.07
CA ALA A 873 7.87 12.33 -14.92
C ALA A 873 6.96 11.27 -14.27
N ALA A 874 7.53 10.25 -13.63
CA ALA A 874 6.76 9.28 -12.84
C ALA A 874 6.06 9.93 -11.64
N GLU A 875 6.70 10.87 -10.96
CA GLU A 875 6.07 11.64 -9.86
C GLU A 875 4.96 12.58 -10.35
N ILE A 876 5.14 13.17 -11.53
CA ILE A 876 4.14 14.02 -12.19
C ILE A 876 2.93 13.18 -12.59
N ASP A 877 3.14 12.02 -13.22
CA ASP A 877 2.08 11.09 -13.61
C ASP A 877 1.33 10.53 -12.39
N ASP A 878 2.03 10.12 -11.32
CA ASP A 878 1.37 9.66 -10.10
C ASP A 878 0.56 10.79 -9.46
N HIS A 879 1.08 12.02 -9.39
CA HIS A 879 0.33 13.14 -8.82
C HIS A 879 -0.83 13.61 -9.69
N LEU A 880 -0.71 13.51 -11.01
CA LEU A 880 -1.82 13.75 -11.94
C LEU A 880 -2.98 12.78 -11.67
N ASN A 881 -2.69 11.50 -11.49
CA ASN A 881 -3.68 10.44 -11.33
C ASN A 881 -4.22 10.29 -9.90
N ARG A 882 -3.34 10.40 -8.91
CA ARG A 882 -3.59 10.09 -7.49
C ARG A 882 -3.55 11.33 -6.60
N GLY A 883 -3.02 12.45 -7.06
CA GLY A 883 -2.86 13.66 -6.24
C GLY A 883 -4.18 14.37 -5.93
N ARG A 884 -4.22 14.98 -4.75
CA ARG A 884 -5.08 16.14 -4.44
C ARG A 884 -4.24 17.41 -4.49
N ASN A 885 -4.89 18.57 -4.46
CA ASN A 885 -4.20 19.84 -4.29
C ASN A 885 -3.25 19.80 -3.08
N MET A 886 -1.96 20.06 -3.33
CA MET A 886 -0.91 20.02 -2.31
C MET A 886 -0.81 21.38 -1.64
N ASP A 887 -1.10 21.45 -0.34
CA ASP A 887 -0.82 22.64 0.47
C ASP A 887 0.66 22.64 0.90
N THR A 888 1.47 23.44 0.21
CA THR A 888 2.90 23.57 0.50
C THR A 888 3.20 24.54 1.62
N ARG A 889 2.20 25.25 2.16
CA ARG A 889 2.42 26.22 3.25
C ARG A 889 2.96 25.50 4.49
N THR A 890 4.07 26.03 5.01
CA THR A 890 4.57 25.66 6.33
C THR A 890 3.58 26.17 7.38
N ALA A 891 3.27 25.36 8.38
CA ALA A 891 2.39 25.78 9.46
C ALA A 891 2.94 27.06 10.11
N ALA A 892 2.08 28.05 10.36
CA ALA A 892 2.52 29.34 10.92
C ALA A 892 3.32 29.18 12.23
N SER A 893 3.04 28.14 13.01
CA SER A 893 3.77 27.78 14.23
C SER A 893 5.23 27.37 14.01
N GLN A 894 5.59 26.95 12.79
CA GLN A 894 6.96 26.61 12.38
C GLN A 894 7.65 27.77 11.64
N CYS A 895 6.91 28.83 11.28
CA CYS A 895 7.46 30.03 10.67
C CYS A 895 7.99 30.98 11.75
N ARG A 896 9.22 31.45 11.58
CA ARG A 896 9.84 32.47 12.44
C ARG A 896 10.13 33.70 11.59
N PHE A 897 9.70 34.87 12.06
CA PHE A 897 10.19 36.13 11.54
C PHE A 897 11.63 36.34 12.05
N VAL A 898 12.59 36.49 11.15
CA VAL A 898 13.95 36.90 11.48
C VAL A 898 14.02 38.39 11.19
N ALA A 899 14.10 39.20 12.24
CA ALA A 899 14.19 40.65 12.16
C ALA A 899 15.59 41.09 11.73
#